data_AF-A0A419DD03-F1
#
_entry.id   AF-A0A419DD03-F1
#
_cell.length_a   1.000
_cell.length_b   1.000
_cell.length_c   1.000
_cell.angle_alpha   90.00
_cell.angle_beta   90.00
_cell.angle_gamma   90.00
#
_symmetry.space_group_name_H-M   'P 1'
#
loop_
_entity.id
_entity.type
_entity.pdbx_description
1 polymer ?
#
loop_
_entity_poly.entity_id
_entity_poly.type
_entity_poly.pdbx_seq_one_letter_code
_entity_poly.pdbx_strand_id
1 'polypeptide(L)'
;MKLSERTQQTSAYCIIMLMPFLVFYWMLPFISSVTIGNDYLRFSVLQQMELQFSLKTGSFPMYVPGFASGHSSSALTLGQLFHPLSHIASMLPGYWDGNAVEWNSFLKLLSLGLCQLILFLFLQKMKLSSIFSFLLSFITVYNLRIADLFRHGTPLEAYTGFLILCSVIGWYFIKPHKWLGPVSIIGATYLLICNGHPEEMYYGLLGAGLFAFAAPFYLSTMLPDRHVNLNVACVFWLKTFFCFFLGILLSSVYIVPFYFDFIQMNIDRVGQSYAWADSELDTVIGTLNNFLMPLRSDVNSAFGGSSLILIAVIIPALRLVRIKVPLSIYAIWGLLLFMFLFMQGNRTPVHRLVWEHLPFASSIRVAGRITIIMPFFIMLLLAWIARAGVISLRLGRYVFTLKPLTLSAVFALLIIIIFYLLHIAGYYVFQSPILWDLFSDYSAGHFLDIPFPLVELITILLGASSLIFLIVHDVSNGRFRWSLILLTLLTIIQLCILISYRSAFWSDKKYASSTFEEMKMQKMNTFEYIYYPGGGLHSSVVMTQLKRSFMEPYLGKIFTSVIAVTDQEDGYTRMEQERFPHQVFVEGYDPQKAMAISARAKDLIKGSVTLVYNSFNRLQFSVYAEEPAFFGLSYPYTGNWEATVNGNKVNVYRANGAAHAIEIPAGVSEIEFKYWSSAWLWGMLVSCITFAAIGTYISCHAFQGKKWIISAVIIIIISTSGFLQWYHGLFNGNNLQTKYEWNYTTPVKAPNIAYGKKSRTASDDIRTHWADRERELYSNRFVDGDSSPCSGFTTLIHNNPAWILDLSKIMEIKTIVLYERCKIKALIEGPTNMLHFYSREIDKLEEIPPVNARPLSIAFSNDGDSWRAAAFVTLPLDYNRPERIVFDSPQTTRYIRITASGRSKLMFDEVEVYGH
;
A
#
# COMPACT_ATOMS: atom_id res chain seq x y z
N MET A 1 10.14 16.44 48.19
CA MET A 1 10.78 15.20 47.68
C MET A 1 9.89 14.45 46.68
N LYS A 2 8.69 13.96 47.05
CA LYS A 2 7.74 13.30 46.11
C LYS A 2 7.33 14.15 44.88
N LEU A 3 7.21 15.47 45.04
CA LEU A 3 6.90 16.37 43.92
C LEU A 3 8.07 16.43 42.91
N SER A 4 9.31 16.52 43.39
CA SER A 4 10.53 16.56 42.56
C SER A 4 10.75 15.27 41.78
N GLU A 5 10.54 14.10 42.42
CA GLU A 5 10.61 12.80 41.74
C GLU A 5 9.54 12.66 40.65
N ARG A 6 8.32 13.14 40.90
CA ARG A 6 7.23 13.12 39.93
C ARG A 6 7.51 14.06 38.75
N THR A 7 8.10 15.23 39.01
CA THR A 7 8.52 16.17 37.97
C THR A 7 9.63 15.56 37.10
N GLN A 8 10.66 14.96 37.70
CA GLN A 8 11.75 14.30 36.97
C GLN A 8 11.26 13.14 36.08
N GLN A 9 10.34 12.32 36.58
CA GLN A 9 9.73 11.25 35.77
C GLN A 9 8.93 11.81 34.59
N THR A 10 8.16 12.87 34.82
CA THR A 10 7.37 13.51 33.77
C THR A 10 8.26 14.10 32.69
N SER A 11 9.35 14.77 33.06
CA SER A 11 10.35 15.29 32.12
C SER A 11 10.99 14.17 31.28
N ALA A 12 11.34 13.05 31.88
CA ALA A 12 11.91 11.91 31.16
C ALA A 12 10.94 11.32 30.13
N TYR A 13 9.64 11.23 30.47
CA TYR A 13 8.63 10.74 29.54
C TYR A 13 8.40 11.71 28.38
N CYS A 14 8.41 13.02 28.63
CA CYS A 14 8.34 14.03 27.56
C CYS A 14 9.55 13.93 26.62
N ILE A 15 10.76 13.73 27.14
CA ILE A 15 11.97 13.53 26.33
C ILE A 15 11.79 12.33 25.40
N ILE A 16 11.30 11.19 25.91
CA ILE A 16 11.06 9.99 25.10
C ILE A 16 9.99 10.25 24.03
N MET A 17 8.88 10.89 24.37
CA MET A 17 7.82 11.17 23.40
C MET A 17 8.27 12.13 22.29
N LEU A 18 9.20 13.04 22.58
CA LEU A 18 9.72 14.01 21.62
C LEU A 18 10.96 13.51 20.85
N MET A 19 11.54 12.36 21.20
CA MET A 19 12.69 11.79 20.47
C MET A 19 12.49 11.64 18.96
N PRO A 20 11.33 11.20 18.44
CA PRO A 20 11.12 11.10 17.00
C PRO A 20 11.38 12.41 16.26
N PHE A 21 11.05 13.57 16.86
CA PHE A 21 11.27 14.88 16.24
C PHE A 21 12.77 15.23 16.15
N LEU A 22 13.59 14.70 17.06
CA LEU A 22 15.05 14.80 16.97
C LEU A 22 15.62 13.82 15.94
N VAL A 23 15.13 12.57 15.96
CA VAL A 23 15.60 11.51 15.05
C VAL A 23 15.25 11.84 13.60
N PHE A 24 14.14 12.53 13.35
CA PHE A 24 13.65 12.93 12.03
C PHE A 24 13.68 14.45 11.83
N TYR A 25 14.71 15.13 12.36
CA TYR A 25 14.80 16.60 12.38
C TYR A 25 14.69 17.26 11.00
N TRP A 26 15.09 16.58 9.91
CA TRP A 26 15.05 17.11 8.55
C TRP A 26 13.65 17.10 7.93
N MET A 27 12.67 16.45 8.55
CA MET A 27 11.28 16.41 8.07
C MET A 27 10.27 16.98 9.07
N LEU A 28 10.73 17.82 10.00
CA LEU A 28 9.88 18.40 11.03
C LEU A 28 8.59 18.99 10.41
N PRO A 29 7.41 18.58 10.92
CA PRO A 29 6.15 19.11 10.44
C PRO A 29 6.08 20.63 10.59
N PHE A 30 5.49 21.31 9.61
CA PHE A 30 5.30 22.77 9.55
C PHE A 30 6.59 23.63 9.49
N ILE A 31 7.77 23.00 9.56
CA ILE A 31 9.06 23.70 9.56
C ILE A 31 9.88 23.32 8.33
N SER A 32 9.99 22.02 8.04
CA SER A 32 10.75 21.53 6.89
C SER A 32 9.91 21.52 5.62
N SER A 33 10.53 21.88 4.49
CA SER A 33 9.95 21.75 3.14
C SER A 33 10.11 20.35 2.54
N VAL A 34 10.78 19.43 3.24
CA VAL A 34 11.10 18.08 2.76
C VAL A 34 10.51 17.03 3.70
N THR A 35 10.10 15.91 3.14
CA THR A 35 9.67 14.71 3.89
C THR A 35 10.15 13.44 3.19
N ILE A 36 9.87 12.27 3.75
CA ILE A 36 9.99 11.00 3.02
C ILE A 36 8.84 10.91 2.01
N GLY A 37 9.15 10.73 0.73
CA GLY A 37 8.19 10.58 -0.35
C GLY A 37 7.77 9.13 -0.62
N ASN A 38 7.71 8.77 -1.91
CA ASN A 38 7.16 7.51 -2.40
C ASN A 38 5.66 7.33 -2.07
N ASP A 39 5.23 6.12 -1.71
CA ASP A 39 3.84 5.74 -1.43
C ASP A 39 3.20 6.55 -0.30
N TYR A 40 3.99 7.08 0.64
CA TYR A 40 3.47 7.89 1.73
C TYR A 40 2.71 9.13 1.22
N LEU A 41 3.35 9.89 0.33
CA LEU A 41 2.72 11.05 -0.31
C LEU A 41 1.73 10.62 -1.41
N ARG A 42 2.06 9.57 -2.17
CA ARG A 42 1.31 9.16 -3.37
C ARG A 42 0.01 8.42 -3.07
N PHE A 43 -0.04 7.63 -2.01
CA PHE A 43 -1.17 6.77 -1.73
C PHE A 43 -1.74 7.01 -0.33
N SER A 44 -0.92 6.96 0.72
CA SER A 44 -1.43 6.95 2.10
C SER A 44 -2.25 8.22 2.43
N VAL A 45 -1.67 9.41 2.23
CA VAL A 45 -2.38 10.68 2.54
C VAL A 45 -3.53 10.94 1.57
N LEU A 46 -3.36 10.66 0.27
CA LEU A 46 -4.40 10.92 -0.75
C LEU A 46 -5.61 9.99 -0.60
N GLN A 47 -5.38 8.70 -0.36
CA GLN A 47 -6.46 7.75 -0.09
C GLN A 47 -7.19 8.10 1.21
N GLN A 48 -6.45 8.53 2.24
CA GLN A 48 -7.05 9.02 3.48
C GLN A 48 -7.95 10.22 3.21
N MET A 49 -7.48 11.22 2.46
CA MET A 49 -8.27 12.41 2.14
C MET A 49 -9.54 12.07 1.38
N GLU A 50 -9.48 11.14 0.42
CA GLU A 50 -10.66 10.69 -0.34
C GLU A 50 -11.72 10.05 0.57
N LEU A 51 -11.30 9.15 1.46
CA LEU A 51 -12.20 8.48 2.40
C LEU A 51 -12.79 9.46 3.42
N GLN A 52 -11.97 10.38 3.93
CA GLN A 52 -12.41 11.44 4.86
C GLN A 52 -13.31 12.47 4.17
N PHE A 53 -13.10 12.75 2.89
CA PHE A 53 -13.97 13.62 2.08
C PHE A 53 -15.37 13.02 1.94
N SER A 54 -15.47 11.72 1.68
CA SER A 54 -16.75 11.00 1.67
C SER A 54 -17.48 11.16 3.01
N LEU A 55 -16.80 10.91 4.12
CA LEU A 55 -17.39 11.06 5.46
C LEU A 55 -17.84 12.51 5.73
N LYS A 56 -17.01 13.49 5.38
CA LYS A 56 -17.31 14.92 5.56
C LYS A 56 -18.47 15.40 4.69
N THR A 57 -18.71 14.75 3.55
CA THR A 57 -19.87 14.99 2.68
C THR A 57 -21.10 14.14 3.06
N GLY A 58 -21.05 13.43 4.19
CA GLY A 58 -22.19 12.70 4.76
C GLY A 58 -22.40 11.30 4.19
N SER A 59 -21.46 10.78 3.39
CA SER A 59 -21.53 9.44 2.81
C SER A 59 -20.47 8.54 3.43
N PHE A 60 -20.85 7.44 4.07
CA PHE A 60 -19.88 6.43 4.48
C PHE A 60 -19.45 5.60 3.26
N PRO A 61 -18.17 5.58 2.85
CA PRO A 61 -17.78 5.01 1.56
C PRO A 61 -17.73 3.47 1.58
N MET A 62 -18.55 2.82 0.78
CA MET A 62 -18.40 1.40 0.40
C MET A 62 -17.79 1.25 -0.99
N TYR A 63 -17.96 2.26 -1.85
CA TYR A 63 -17.42 2.30 -3.20
C TYR A 63 -16.58 3.56 -3.46
N VAL A 64 -15.53 3.33 -4.24
CA VAL A 64 -14.50 4.16 -4.88
C VAL A 64 -14.77 4.68 -6.31
N PRO A 65 -15.64 5.67 -6.57
CA PRO A 65 -15.86 6.16 -7.94
C PRO A 65 -14.57 6.43 -8.72
N GLY A 66 -14.38 5.72 -9.83
CA GLY A 66 -13.25 5.88 -10.74
C GLY A 66 -11.88 5.40 -10.24
N PHE A 67 -11.71 5.03 -8.96
CA PHE A 67 -10.42 4.52 -8.48
C PHE A 67 -10.17 3.15 -9.10
N ALA A 68 -9.05 2.99 -9.81
CA ALA A 68 -8.76 1.76 -10.56
C ALA A 68 -9.85 1.39 -11.57
N SER A 69 -10.43 2.40 -12.23
CA SER A 69 -11.64 2.26 -13.08
C SER A 69 -12.91 1.84 -12.34
N GLY A 70 -12.91 1.90 -11.00
CA GLY A 70 -14.03 1.60 -10.12
C GLY A 70 -13.74 0.43 -9.18
N HIS A 71 -13.72 0.68 -7.87
CA HIS A 71 -13.41 -0.34 -6.87
C HIS A 71 -14.21 -0.15 -5.58
N SER A 72 -14.40 -1.21 -4.79
CA SER A 72 -14.77 -1.07 -3.37
C SER A 72 -13.78 -0.17 -2.63
N SER A 73 -14.26 0.63 -1.67
CA SER A 73 -13.45 1.49 -0.81
C SER A 73 -12.41 0.71 0.01
N SER A 74 -12.60 -0.61 0.17
CA SER A 74 -11.62 -1.52 0.79
C SER A 74 -10.27 -1.57 0.07
N ALA A 75 -10.20 -1.18 -1.21
CA ALA A 75 -8.93 -1.07 -1.92
C ALA A 75 -8.10 0.15 -1.49
N LEU A 76 -8.72 1.18 -0.89
CA LEU A 76 -8.04 2.36 -0.34
C LEU A 76 -7.55 2.09 1.10
N THR A 77 -7.03 0.90 1.34
CA THR A 77 -6.64 0.44 2.67
C THR A 77 -5.55 1.33 3.30
N LEU A 78 -4.68 1.96 2.49
CA LEU A 78 -3.64 2.86 2.98
C LEU A 78 -4.21 4.19 3.52
N GLY A 79 -5.48 4.48 3.26
CA GLY A 79 -6.19 5.62 3.82
C GLY A 79 -6.74 5.42 5.25
N GLN A 80 -6.60 4.20 5.78
CA GLN A 80 -6.82 3.87 7.19
C GLN A 80 -8.20 4.28 7.75
N LEU A 81 -9.30 4.02 7.02
CA LEU A 81 -10.67 4.40 7.43
C LEU A 81 -11.04 3.97 8.87
N PHE A 82 -10.51 2.85 9.35
CA PHE A 82 -10.81 2.32 10.69
C PHE A 82 -9.73 2.58 11.73
N HIS A 83 -8.64 3.24 11.35
CA HIS A 83 -7.58 3.62 12.28
C HIS A 83 -7.85 5.01 12.85
N PRO A 84 -7.70 5.22 14.17
CA PRO A 84 -8.01 6.51 14.79
C PRO A 84 -7.14 7.66 14.29
N LEU A 85 -5.89 7.41 13.85
CA LEU A 85 -5.00 8.48 13.39
C LEU A 85 -5.55 9.22 12.15
N SER A 86 -6.22 8.50 11.24
CA SER A 86 -6.83 9.07 10.03
C SER A 86 -7.90 10.11 10.38
N HIS A 87 -8.76 9.77 11.34
CA HIS A 87 -9.82 10.64 11.84
C HIS A 87 -9.26 11.82 12.63
N ILE A 88 -8.32 11.58 13.55
CA ILE A 88 -7.68 12.63 14.33
C ILE A 88 -7.02 13.64 13.39
N ALA A 89 -6.28 13.20 12.38
CA ALA A 89 -5.66 14.08 11.39
C ALA A 89 -6.69 14.98 10.70
N SER A 90 -7.81 14.42 10.25
CA SER A 90 -8.86 15.15 9.52
C SER A 90 -9.57 16.24 10.33
N MET A 91 -9.49 16.14 11.66
CA MET A 91 -10.08 17.09 12.61
C MET A 91 -9.13 18.22 13.00
N LEU A 92 -7.84 18.14 12.63
CA LEU A 92 -6.85 19.14 13.03
C LEU A 92 -6.89 20.40 12.15
N PRO A 93 -6.62 21.60 12.71
CA PRO A 93 -6.74 22.86 11.97
C PRO A 93 -5.84 22.93 10.74
N GLY A 94 -6.37 23.37 9.60
CA GLY A 94 -5.59 23.47 8.36
C GLY A 94 -5.47 22.18 7.55
N TYR A 95 -5.98 21.03 8.05
CA TYR A 95 -5.96 19.76 7.29
C TYR A 95 -6.64 19.92 5.92
N TRP A 96 -7.80 20.56 5.90
CA TRP A 96 -8.61 20.83 4.71
C TRP A 96 -8.17 22.08 3.93
N ASP A 97 -7.08 22.72 4.36
CA ASP A 97 -6.51 23.96 3.81
C ASP A 97 -5.06 23.75 3.32
N GLY A 98 -4.69 22.50 3.00
CA GLY A 98 -3.39 22.15 2.43
C GLY A 98 -2.37 21.52 3.38
N ASN A 99 -2.68 21.37 4.66
CA ASN A 99 -1.75 20.84 5.66
C ASN A 99 -1.97 19.36 6.03
N ALA A 100 -2.64 18.56 5.18
CA ALA A 100 -2.92 17.16 5.49
C ALA A 100 -1.63 16.33 5.67
N VAL A 101 -0.61 16.58 4.83
CA VAL A 101 0.70 15.91 4.93
C VAL A 101 1.42 16.26 6.24
N GLU A 102 1.29 17.50 6.71
CA GLU A 102 1.94 17.97 7.93
C GLU A 102 1.37 17.30 9.17
N TRP A 103 0.04 17.24 9.28
CA TRP A 103 -0.61 16.58 10.42
C TRP A 103 -0.40 15.08 10.45
N ASN A 104 -0.43 14.41 9.29
CA ASN A 104 -0.09 12.99 9.23
C ASN A 104 1.34 12.73 9.67
N SER A 105 2.29 13.56 9.23
CA SER A 105 3.69 13.43 9.62
C SER A 105 3.88 13.67 11.12
N PHE A 106 3.21 14.68 11.68
CA PHE A 106 3.21 14.96 13.11
C PHE A 106 2.69 13.78 13.94
N LEU A 107 1.53 13.23 13.56
CA LEU A 107 0.91 12.12 14.28
C LEU A 107 1.73 10.83 14.18
N LYS A 108 2.35 10.55 13.02
CA LYS A 108 3.27 9.43 12.85
C LYS A 108 4.49 9.55 13.76
N LEU A 109 5.13 10.73 13.81
CA LEU A 109 6.23 10.98 14.73
C LEU A 109 5.79 10.82 16.19
N LEU A 110 4.64 11.37 16.57
CA LEU A 110 4.09 11.20 17.92
C LEU A 110 3.81 9.72 18.25
N SER A 111 3.30 8.94 17.30
CA SER A 111 3.03 7.50 17.49
C SER A 111 4.30 6.70 17.81
N LEU A 112 5.44 7.06 17.20
CA LEU A 112 6.74 6.45 17.49
C LEU A 112 7.21 6.78 18.91
N GLY A 113 7.03 8.03 19.34
CA GLY A 113 7.39 8.45 20.70
C GLY A 113 6.55 7.75 21.76
N LEU A 114 5.25 7.61 21.51
CA LEU A 114 4.33 6.84 22.38
C LEU A 114 4.70 5.35 22.42
N CYS A 115 5.02 4.76 21.27
CA CYS A 115 5.48 3.37 21.17
C CYS A 115 6.78 3.15 21.98
N GLN A 116 7.76 4.05 21.82
CA GLN A 116 9.00 4.00 22.59
C GLN A 116 8.75 4.11 24.09
N LEU A 117 7.85 5.02 24.51
CA LEU A 117 7.49 5.18 25.93
C LEU A 117 6.86 3.90 26.50
N ILE A 118 5.97 3.24 25.75
CA ILE A 118 5.34 1.98 26.17
C ILE A 118 6.40 0.87 26.31
N LEU A 119 7.31 0.73 25.34
CA LEU A 119 8.42 -0.23 25.42
C LEU A 119 9.36 0.08 26.59
N PHE A 120 9.69 1.35 26.80
CA PHE A 120 10.49 1.80 27.94
C PHE A 120 9.85 1.39 29.26
N LEU A 121 8.55 1.61 29.43
CA LEU A 121 7.81 1.23 30.63
C LEU A 121 7.77 -0.30 30.81
N PHE A 122 7.64 -1.07 29.73
CA PHE A 122 7.72 -2.53 29.78
C PHE A 122 9.10 -3.01 30.24
N LEU A 123 10.18 -2.47 29.69
CA LEU A 123 11.56 -2.79 30.10
C LEU A 123 11.83 -2.41 31.56
N GLN A 124 11.27 -1.30 32.05
CA GLN A 124 11.31 -0.94 33.47
C GLN A 124 10.62 -1.99 34.35
N LYS A 125 9.52 -2.61 33.90
CA LYS A 125 8.88 -3.73 34.62
C LYS A 125 9.73 -4.99 34.65
N MET A 126 10.68 -5.13 33.73
CA MET A 126 11.68 -6.19 33.73
C MET A 126 12.90 -5.88 34.62
N LYS A 127 12.80 -4.87 35.51
CA LYS A 127 13.83 -4.45 36.46
C LYS A 127 15.15 -4.00 35.81
N LEU A 128 15.09 -3.42 34.60
CA LEU A 128 16.24 -2.77 33.96
C LEU A 128 16.42 -1.33 34.47
N SER A 129 17.65 -0.79 34.41
CA SER A 129 17.90 0.61 34.75
C SER A 129 17.23 1.56 33.75
N SER A 130 16.89 2.78 34.17
CA SER A 130 16.20 3.76 33.31
C SER A 130 16.98 4.05 32.03
N ILE A 131 18.29 4.28 32.12
CA ILE A 131 19.10 4.60 30.94
C ILE A 131 19.21 3.39 30.01
N PHE A 132 19.37 2.17 30.54
CA PHE A 132 19.43 0.98 29.70
C PHE A 132 18.07 0.65 29.06
N SER A 133 16.97 0.91 29.77
CA SER A 133 15.61 0.79 29.20
C SER A 133 15.37 1.80 28.09
N PHE A 134 15.86 3.04 28.27
CA PHE A 134 15.84 4.04 27.21
C PHE A 134 16.64 3.56 26.00
N LEU A 135 17.89 3.15 26.20
CA LEU A 135 18.77 2.67 25.13
C LEU A 135 18.14 1.52 24.34
N LEU A 136 17.64 0.49 25.01
CA LEU A 136 17.01 -0.66 24.36
C LEU A 136 15.70 -0.30 23.65
N SER A 137 14.81 0.48 24.29
CA SER A 137 13.58 0.93 23.63
C SER A 137 13.89 1.82 22.41
N PHE A 138 14.92 2.65 22.48
CA PHE A 138 15.35 3.53 21.40
C PHE A 138 15.85 2.73 20.19
N ILE A 139 16.83 1.84 20.35
CA ILE A 139 17.36 1.05 19.22
C ILE A 139 16.35 0.05 18.66
N THR A 140 15.32 -0.29 19.44
CA THR A 140 14.20 -1.13 18.96
C THR A 140 13.27 -0.31 18.08
N VAL A 141 12.83 0.87 18.53
CA VAL A 141 11.91 1.70 17.74
C VAL A 141 12.59 2.33 16.52
N TYR A 142 13.80 2.87 16.68
CA TYR A 142 14.54 3.53 15.62
C TYR A 142 15.66 2.62 15.11
N ASN A 143 15.45 2.09 13.92
CA ASN A 143 16.39 1.27 13.17
C ASN A 143 16.08 1.43 11.68
N LEU A 144 16.90 0.89 10.77
CA LEU A 144 16.73 1.11 9.33
C LEU A 144 15.41 0.59 8.76
N ARG A 145 14.72 -0.35 9.43
CA ARG A 145 13.38 -0.80 9.03
C ARG A 145 12.41 0.37 9.00
N ILE A 146 12.55 1.33 9.91
CA ILE A 146 11.63 2.45 10.02
C ILE A 146 11.60 3.31 8.75
N ALA A 147 12.73 3.44 8.04
CA ALA A 147 12.79 4.23 6.82
C ALA A 147 11.94 3.61 5.71
N ASP A 148 11.98 2.28 5.58
CA ASP A 148 11.12 1.51 4.66
C ASP A 148 9.64 1.60 5.06
N LEU A 149 9.34 1.46 6.35
CA LEU A 149 7.97 1.54 6.84
C LEU A 149 7.37 2.94 6.62
N PHE A 150 8.17 4.00 6.82
CA PHE A 150 7.72 5.38 6.67
C PHE A 150 7.45 5.73 5.20
N ARG A 151 8.26 5.27 4.24
CA ARG A 151 8.04 5.56 2.81
C ARG A 151 6.75 4.96 2.23
N HIS A 152 6.13 4.03 2.95
CA HIS A 152 4.81 3.47 2.64
C HIS A 152 3.68 4.08 3.48
N GLY A 153 4.00 4.90 4.48
CA GLY A 153 3.03 5.50 5.38
C GLY A 153 2.51 4.50 6.42
N THR A 154 1.54 3.66 6.04
CA THR A 154 0.76 2.80 6.94
C THR A 154 1.49 1.61 7.59
N PRO A 155 2.54 1.02 7.00
CA PRO A 155 3.38 0.04 7.70
C PRO A 155 3.95 0.50 9.04
N LEU A 156 4.14 1.81 9.22
CA LEU A 156 4.62 2.37 10.47
C LEU A 156 3.64 2.12 11.63
N GLU A 157 2.34 2.21 11.36
CA GLU A 157 1.28 1.89 12.31
C GLU A 157 1.22 0.39 12.61
N ALA A 158 1.49 -0.48 11.63
CA ALA A 158 1.65 -1.91 11.89
C ALA A 158 2.81 -2.17 12.86
N TYR A 159 3.95 -1.52 12.64
CA TYR A 159 5.13 -1.69 13.49
C TYR A 159 4.91 -1.21 14.92
N THR A 160 4.38 0.00 15.08
CA THR A 160 4.06 0.54 16.41
C THR A 160 2.97 -0.30 17.10
N GLY A 161 1.93 -0.72 16.36
CA GLY A 161 0.90 -1.63 16.86
C GLY A 161 1.46 -2.96 17.35
N PHE A 162 2.37 -3.59 16.59
CA PHE A 162 3.07 -4.82 16.97
C PHE A 162 3.87 -4.67 18.26
N LEU A 163 4.69 -3.62 18.36
CA LEU A 163 5.54 -3.37 19.54
C LEU A 163 4.71 -3.06 20.79
N ILE A 164 3.62 -2.28 20.64
CA ILE A 164 2.68 -1.99 21.72
C ILE A 164 1.99 -3.29 22.15
N LEU A 165 1.52 -4.11 21.21
CA LEU A 165 0.84 -5.37 21.50
C LEU A 165 1.75 -6.31 22.30
N CYS A 166 3.00 -6.50 21.87
CA CYS A 166 3.97 -7.30 22.61
C CYS A 166 4.23 -6.74 24.02
N SER A 167 4.40 -5.42 24.15
CA SER A 167 4.61 -4.78 25.46
C SER A 167 3.45 -5.00 26.41
N VAL A 168 2.21 -4.90 25.90
CA VAL A 168 0.99 -5.12 26.69
C VAL A 168 0.83 -6.58 27.08
N ILE A 169 1.13 -7.54 26.18
CA ILE A 169 1.12 -8.98 26.49
C ILE A 169 2.11 -9.28 27.61
N GLY A 170 3.33 -8.76 27.49
CA GLY A 170 4.38 -8.93 28.50
C GLY A 170 3.98 -8.30 29.84
N TRP A 171 3.39 -7.11 29.82
CA TRP A 171 2.85 -6.49 31.02
C TRP A 171 1.70 -7.30 31.62
N TYR A 172 0.76 -7.80 30.82
CA TYR A 172 -0.34 -8.62 31.31
C TYR A 172 0.16 -9.88 32.04
N PHE A 173 1.23 -10.50 31.53
CA PHE A 173 1.90 -11.60 32.22
C PHE A 173 2.56 -11.16 33.55
N ILE A 174 3.27 -10.02 33.54
CA ILE A 174 3.93 -9.48 34.74
C ILE A 174 2.91 -8.98 35.77
N LYS A 175 1.76 -8.46 35.39
CA LYS A 175 0.76 -7.96 36.33
C LYS A 175 -0.64 -8.21 35.76
N PRO A 176 -1.22 -9.40 36.00
CA PRO A 176 -2.52 -9.73 35.46
C PRO A 176 -3.59 -8.83 36.09
N HIS A 177 -4.16 -7.94 35.29
CA HIS A 177 -5.35 -7.17 35.63
C HIS A 177 -6.60 -7.88 35.09
N LYS A 178 -7.72 -7.81 35.84
CA LYS A 178 -8.96 -8.53 35.48
C LYS A 178 -9.57 -8.06 34.14
N TRP A 179 -9.53 -6.76 33.86
CA TRP A 179 -10.15 -6.18 32.66
C TRP A 179 -9.17 -5.33 31.83
N LEU A 180 -8.33 -4.49 32.45
CA LEU A 180 -7.46 -3.56 31.73
C LEU A 180 -6.46 -4.28 30.80
N GLY A 181 -5.82 -5.36 31.27
CA GLY A 181 -4.90 -6.17 30.46
C GLY A 181 -5.57 -6.74 29.21
N PRO A 182 -6.67 -7.52 29.35
CA PRO A 182 -7.46 -8.00 28.21
C PRO A 182 -7.87 -6.91 27.22
N VAL A 183 -8.39 -5.78 27.71
CA VAL A 183 -8.82 -4.66 26.86
C VAL A 183 -7.66 -4.03 26.10
N SER A 184 -6.51 -3.86 26.75
CA SER A 184 -5.32 -3.35 26.07
C SER A 184 -4.81 -4.31 25.00
N ILE A 185 -4.87 -5.63 25.21
CA ILE A 185 -4.50 -6.63 24.19
C ILE A 185 -5.47 -6.56 23.00
N ILE A 186 -6.79 -6.54 23.27
CA ILE A 186 -7.83 -6.39 22.24
C ILE A 186 -7.62 -5.10 21.44
N GLY A 187 -7.45 -3.97 22.13
CA GLY A 187 -7.26 -2.66 21.48
C GLY A 187 -5.98 -2.57 20.67
N ALA A 188 -4.85 -3.07 21.18
CA ALA A 188 -3.60 -3.10 20.42
C ALA A 188 -3.65 -4.07 19.22
N THR A 189 -4.39 -5.18 19.35
CA THR A 189 -4.69 -6.08 18.22
C THR A 189 -5.53 -5.36 17.16
N TYR A 190 -6.57 -4.61 17.57
CA TYR A 190 -7.39 -3.82 16.65
C TYR A 190 -6.57 -2.77 15.89
N LEU A 191 -5.71 -2.01 16.59
CA LEU A 191 -4.85 -1.00 15.97
C LEU A 191 -3.89 -1.63 14.96
N LEU A 192 -3.27 -2.77 15.33
CA LEU A 192 -2.40 -3.53 14.44
C LEU A 192 -3.16 -4.03 13.21
N ILE A 193 -4.40 -4.51 13.34
CA ILE A 193 -5.19 -5.00 12.20
C ILE A 193 -5.62 -3.87 11.29
N CYS A 194 -6.21 -2.82 11.86
CA CYS A 194 -6.75 -1.68 11.11
C CYS A 194 -5.66 -0.70 10.63
N ASN A 195 -4.37 -1.10 10.66
CA ASN A 195 -3.26 -0.25 10.22
C ASN A 195 -3.31 0.07 8.73
N GLY A 196 -4.00 -0.71 7.90
CA GLY A 196 -4.15 -0.44 6.48
C GLY A 196 -3.10 -1.08 5.56
N HIS A 197 -2.05 -1.72 6.09
CA HIS A 197 -1.08 -2.49 5.31
C HIS A 197 -1.09 -4.00 5.70
N PRO A 198 -1.72 -4.87 4.89
CA PRO A 198 -1.98 -6.28 5.24
C PRO A 198 -0.74 -7.15 5.47
N GLU A 199 0.35 -6.95 4.74
CA GLU A 199 1.54 -7.83 4.89
C GLU A 199 2.23 -7.59 6.24
N GLU A 200 2.46 -6.33 6.59
CA GLU A 200 3.08 -5.93 7.85
C GLU A 200 2.15 -6.17 9.05
N MET A 201 0.83 -6.06 8.84
CA MET A 201 -0.18 -6.55 9.77
C MET A 201 0.02 -8.03 10.09
N TYR A 202 0.17 -8.85 9.06
CA TYR A 202 0.30 -10.30 9.16
C TYR A 202 1.58 -10.68 9.93
N TYR A 203 2.72 -10.10 9.56
CA TYR A 203 3.98 -10.32 10.27
C TYR A 203 3.93 -9.79 11.71
N GLY A 204 3.29 -8.63 11.95
CA GLY A 204 3.09 -8.11 13.30
C GLY A 204 2.27 -9.04 14.18
N LEU A 205 1.17 -9.61 13.67
CA LEU A 205 0.35 -10.58 14.41
C LEU A 205 1.12 -11.89 14.67
N LEU A 206 1.85 -12.37 13.67
CA LEU A 206 2.72 -13.54 13.80
C LEU A 206 3.77 -13.31 14.90
N GLY A 207 4.46 -12.17 14.87
CA GLY A 207 5.46 -11.79 15.86
C GLY A 207 4.87 -11.69 17.28
N ALA A 208 3.70 -11.08 17.42
CA ALA A 208 3.01 -10.97 18.70
C ALA A 208 2.54 -12.33 19.23
N GLY A 209 2.09 -13.23 18.34
CA GLY A 209 1.75 -14.61 18.68
C GLY A 209 2.96 -15.43 19.14
N LEU A 210 4.09 -15.33 18.43
CA LEU A 210 5.36 -15.96 18.83
C LEU A 210 5.82 -15.44 20.20
N PHE A 211 5.72 -14.14 20.45
CA PHE A 211 6.04 -13.58 21.77
C PHE A 211 5.05 -14.03 22.85
N ALA A 212 3.75 -14.05 22.58
CA ALA A 212 2.75 -14.55 23.53
C ALA A 212 3.05 -16.00 23.93
N PHE A 213 3.49 -16.83 22.99
CA PHE A 213 3.90 -18.20 23.28
C PHE A 213 5.16 -18.24 24.16
N ALA A 214 6.21 -17.48 23.82
CA ALA A 214 7.48 -17.47 24.54
C ALA A 214 7.46 -16.71 25.89
N ALA A 215 6.52 -15.77 26.07
CA ALA A 215 6.50 -14.83 27.18
C ALA A 215 6.56 -15.47 28.57
N PRO A 216 5.79 -16.54 28.90
CA PRO A 216 5.84 -17.13 30.23
C PRO A 216 7.21 -17.68 30.63
N PHE A 217 7.93 -18.29 29.69
CA PHE A 217 9.24 -18.88 29.92
C PHE A 217 10.36 -17.84 29.89
N TYR A 218 10.27 -16.87 28.97
CA TYR A 218 11.23 -15.78 28.89
C TYR A 218 11.13 -14.85 30.11
N LEU A 219 9.91 -14.42 30.48
CA LEU A 219 9.70 -13.47 31.58
C LEU A 219 9.98 -14.09 32.95
N SER A 220 9.75 -15.40 33.14
CA SER A 220 10.19 -16.10 34.36
C SER A 220 11.71 -16.19 34.47
N THR A 221 12.42 -16.30 33.35
CA THR A 221 13.89 -16.22 33.31
C THR A 221 14.38 -14.83 33.73
N MET A 222 13.66 -13.78 33.34
CA MET A 222 13.99 -12.40 33.71
C MET A 222 13.58 -12.04 35.13
N LEU A 223 12.49 -12.60 35.65
CA LEU A 223 11.94 -12.29 36.97
C LEU A 223 11.90 -13.59 37.81
N PRO A 224 13.03 -13.96 38.47
CA PRO A 224 13.16 -15.25 39.17
C PRO A 224 12.12 -15.47 40.26
N ASP A 225 11.54 -14.39 40.80
CA ASP A 225 10.45 -14.43 41.80
C ASP A 225 9.16 -15.09 41.27
N ARG A 226 9.13 -15.50 39.99
CA ARG A 226 7.97 -16.10 39.32
C ARG A 226 8.35 -17.39 38.61
N HIS A 227 8.23 -18.51 39.32
CA HIS A 227 8.27 -19.82 38.69
C HIS A 227 6.98 -20.08 37.90
N VAL A 228 7.15 -20.60 36.68
CA VAL A 228 6.05 -20.87 35.75
C VAL A 228 6.06 -22.35 35.41
N ASN A 229 4.93 -23.01 35.61
CA ASN A 229 4.69 -24.35 35.11
C ASN A 229 3.82 -24.29 33.84
N LEU A 230 3.67 -25.46 33.18
CA LEU A 230 2.90 -25.55 31.94
C LEU A 230 1.43 -25.15 32.12
N ASN A 231 0.83 -25.42 33.28
CA ASN A 231 -0.57 -25.07 33.56
C ASN A 231 -0.78 -23.55 33.60
N VAL A 232 0.11 -22.82 34.27
CA VAL A 232 0.06 -21.34 34.30
C VAL A 232 0.28 -20.77 32.90
N ALA A 233 1.21 -21.34 32.12
CA ALA A 233 1.42 -20.95 30.74
C ALA A 233 0.17 -21.20 29.87
N CYS A 234 -0.47 -22.37 29.98
CA CYS A 234 -1.69 -22.71 29.23
C CYS A 234 -2.84 -21.75 29.53
N VAL A 235 -3.08 -21.42 30.82
CA VAL A 235 -4.13 -20.45 31.20
C VAL A 235 -3.83 -19.06 30.64
N PHE A 236 -2.57 -18.64 30.66
CA PHE A 236 -2.14 -17.38 30.06
C PHE A 236 -2.36 -17.36 28.54
N TRP A 237 -1.97 -18.44 27.85
CA TRP A 237 -2.18 -18.57 26.40
C TRP A 237 -3.65 -18.55 26.04
N LEU A 238 -4.49 -19.36 26.69
CA LEU A 238 -5.93 -19.39 26.43
C LEU A 238 -6.56 -17.99 26.55
N LYS A 239 -6.23 -17.25 27.62
CA LYS A 239 -6.73 -15.89 27.80
C LYS A 239 -6.19 -14.91 26.76
N THR A 240 -4.90 -14.97 26.46
CA THR A 240 -4.24 -14.04 25.52
C THR A 240 -4.72 -14.28 24.09
N PHE A 241 -4.81 -15.53 23.64
CA PHE A 241 -5.33 -15.89 22.32
C PHE A 241 -6.83 -15.62 22.20
N PHE A 242 -7.60 -15.76 23.28
CA PHE A 242 -8.99 -15.29 23.29
C PHE A 242 -9.08 -13.76 23.12
N CYS A 243 -8.19 -12.99 23.74
CA CYS A 243 -8.10 -11.54 23.51
C CYS A 243 -7.69 -11.20 22.06
N PHE A 244 -6.78 -11.95 21.45
CA PHE A 244 -6.47 -11.80 20.02
C PHE A 244 -7.71 -12.04 19.16
N PHE A 245 -8.41 -13.15 19.42
CA PHE A 245 -9.64 -13.50 18.70
C PHE A 245 -10.68 -12.39 18.80
N LEU A 246 -10.91 -11.84 20.01
CA LEU A 246 -11.81 -10.70 20.20
C LEU A 246 -11.33 -9.42 19.50
N GLY A 247 -10.02 -9.15 19.46
CA GLY A 247 -9.44 -8.06 18.70
C GLY A 247 -9.66 -8.21 17.19
N ILE A 248 -9.46 -9.41 16.65
CA ILE A 248 -9.73 -9.76 15.26
C ILE A 248 -11.22 -9.59 14.94
N LEU A 249 -12.11 -10.12 15.78
CA LEU A 249 -13.55 -9.96 15.62
C LEU A 249 -13.97 -8.49 15.67
N LEU A 250 -13.38 -7.69 16.55
CA LEU A 250 -13.63 -6.25 16.62
C LEU A 250 -13.18 -5.54 15.33
N SER A 251 -12.13 -6.02 14.66
CA SER A 251 -11.65 -5.50 13.38
C SER A 251 -12.37 -6.08 12.15
N SER A 252 -13.44 -6.86 12.32
CA SER A 252 -14.19 -7.48 11.20
C SER A 252 -14.72 -6.45 10.20
N VAL A 253 -15.07 -5.25 10.65
CA VAL A 253 -15.48 -4.12 9.80
C VAL A 253 -14.43 -3.74 8.75
N TYR A 254 -13.16 -4.04 9.01
CA TYR A 254 -12.07 -3.90 8.03
C TYR A 254 -11.79 -5.22 7.31
N ILE A 255 -11.54 -6.31 8.05
CA ILE A 255 -11.04 -7.57 7.47
C ILE A 255 -12.03 -8.20 6.49
N VAL A 256 -13.32 -8.23 6.85
CA VAL A 256 -14.35 -8.93 6.06
C VAL A 256 -14.53 -8.28 4.68
N PRO A 257 -14.83 -6.98 4.55
CA PRO A 257 -14.92 -6.35 3.23
C PRO A 257 -13.56 -6.30 2.53
N PHE A 258 -12.45 -6.14 3.26
CA PHE A 258 -11.11 -6.21 2.65
C PHE A 258 -10.85 -7.55 1.93
N TYR A 259 -11.26 -8.67 2.53
CA TYR A 259 -11.09 -9.97 1.91
C TYR A 259 -12.06 -10.19 0.74
N PHE A 260 -13.37 -10.05 0.97
CA PHE A 260 -14.41 -10.43 0.01
C PHE A 260 -14.59 -9.42 -1.12
N ASP A 261 -14.45 -8.12 -0.86
CA ASP A 261 -14.67 -7.08 -1.88
C ASP A 261 -13.38 -6.62 -2.57
N PHE A 262 -12.21 -6.96 -2.03
CA PHE A 262 -10.91 -6.57 -2.61
C PHE A 262 -9.98 -7.74 -2.88
N ILE A 263 -9.49 -8.47 -1.87
CA ILE A 263 -8.48 -9.53 -2.07
C ILE A 263 -8.96 -10.61 -3.04
N GLN A 264 -10.21 -11.06 -2.93
CA GLN A 264 -10.75 -12.10 -3.82
C GLN A 264 -10.79 -11.67 -5.29
N MET A 265 -10.91 -10.37 -5.56
CA MET A 265 -10.92 -9.81 -6.92
C MET A 265 -9.52 -9.37 -7.38
N ASN A 266 -8.51 -9.45 -6.52
CA ASN A 266 -7.18 -8.93 -6.78
C ASN A 266 -6.29 -9.98 -7.47
N ILE A 267 -5.89 -9.70 -8.71
CA ILE A 267 -5.09 -10.66 -9.50
C ILE A 267 -3.59 -10.57 -9.25
N ASP A 268 -3.12 -9.48 -8.66
CA ASP A 268 -1.69 -9.23 -8.45
C ASP A 268 -1.16 -9.91 -7.18
N ARG A 269 -2.06 -10.30 -6.27
CA ARG A 269 -1.73 -10.85 -4.94
C ARG A 269 -2.17 -12.29 -4.76
N VAL A 270 -3.22 -12.74 -5.46
CA VAL A 270 -3.80 -14.08 -5.30
C VAL A 270 -3.42 -14.95 -6.49
N GLY A 271 -3.06 -16.22 -6.23
CA GLY A 271 -2.71 -17.17 -7.29
C GLY A 271 -1.33 -16.96 -7.93
N GLN A 272 -0.47 -16.16 -7.29
CA GLN A 272 0.87 -15.87 -7.79
C GLN A 272 1.85 -17.04 -7.61
N SER A 273 2.92 -17.06 -8.43
CA SER A 273 3.98 -18.06 -8.33
C SER A 273 4.96 -17.77 -7.18
N TYR A 274 5.70 -18.77 -6.70
CA TYR A 274 6.74 -18.55 -5.69
C TYR A 274 7.84 -17.58 -6.18
N ALA A 275 8.13 -17.56 -7.49
CA ALA A 275 9.11 -16.64 -8.08
C ALA A 275 8.69 -15.16 -7.90
N TRP A 276 7.39 -14.87 -7.88
CA TRP A 276 6.89 -13.52 -7.56
C TRP A 276 7.16 -13.15 -6.10
N ALA A 277 7.02 -14.09 -5.17
CA ALA A 277 7.29 -13.83 -3.75
C ALA A 277 8.80 -13.59 -3.49
N ASP A 278 9.66 -14.13 -4.34
CA ASP A 278 11.12 -14.11 -4.24
C ASP A 278 11.78 -13.03 -5.12
N SER A 279 11.00 -12.17 -5.78
CA SER A 279 11.51 -11.25 -6.82
C SER A 279 12.42 -10.12 -6.31
N GLU A 280 12.36 -9.78 -5.03
CA GLU A 280 13.09 -8.66 -4.39
C GLU A 280 14.05 -9.18 -3.31
N LEU A 281 14.78 -10.26 -3.63
CA LEU A 281 15.66 -10.92 -2.67
C LEU A 281 17.03 -10.23 -2.56
N ASP A 282 17.38 -9.76 -1.37
CA ASP A 282 18.72 -9.25 -1.03
C ASP A 282 19.80 -10.32 -1.18
N THR A 283 21.08 -9.96 -1.28
CA THR A 283 22.20 -10.90 -1.20
C THR A 283 22.41 -11.45 0.21
N VAL A 284 23.08 -12.60 0.37
CA VAL A 284 23.39 -13.15 1.70
C VAL A 284 24.21 -12.16 2.52
N ILE A 285 25.20 -11.49 1.92
CA ILE A 285 25.97 -10.47 2.62
C ILE A 285 25.15 -9.22 2.91
N GLY A 286 24.28 -8.78 2.00
CA GLY A 286 23.33 -7.70 2.27
C GLY A 286 22.49 -7.97 3.53
N THR A 287 22.01 -9.21 3.70
CA THR A 287 21.29 -9.58 4.93
C THR A 287 22.18 -9.56 6.18
N LEU A 288 23.44 -9.99 6.09
CA LEU A 288 24.43 -9.94 7.18
C LEU A 288 24.84 -8.50 7.54
N ASN A 289 24.88 -7.61 6.54
CA ASN A 289 25.26 -6.22 6.70
C ASN A 289 24.33 -5.47 7.66
N ASN A 290 23.10 -5.94 7.89
CA ASN A 290 22.25 -5.46 8.97
C ASN A 290 22.96 -5.39 10.33
N PHE A 291 23.84 -6.35 10.64
CA PHE A 291 24.57 -6.40 11.91
C PHE A 291 25.90 -5.65 11.90
N LEU A 292 26.49 -5.44 10.72
CA LEU A 292 27.90 -5.04 10.57
C LEU A 292 28.07 -3.70 9.85
N MET A 293 27.45 -3.55 8.68
CA MET A 293 27.50 -2.35 7.83
C MET A 293 26.08 -1.99 7.36
N PRO A 294 25.20 -1.49 8.25
CA PRO A 294 23.76 -1.47 8.03
C PRO A 294 23.31 -0.76 6.75
N LEU A 295 24.03 0.29 6.33
CA LEU A 295 23.69 1.03 5.11
C LEU A 295 23.73 0.14 3.86
N ARG A 296 24.53 -0.92 3.82
CA ARG A 296 24.67 -1.83 2.67
C ARG A 296 23.63 -2.97 2.63
N SER A 297 22.61 -2.94 3.48
CA SER A 297 21.49 -3.91 3.43
C SER A 297 20.41 -3.44 2.44
N ASP A 298 19.72 -4.38 1.77
CA ASP A 298 18.56 -4.04 0.93
C ASP A 298 17.43 -3.43 1.77
N VAL A 299 16.61 -2.57 1.16
CA VAL A 299 15.55 -1.83 1.88
C VAL A 299 14.50 -2.75 2.47
N ASN A 300 14.16 -3.83 1.77
CA ASN A 300 13.10 -4.71 2.21
C ASN A 300 13.55 -5.67 3.31
N SER A 301 14.86 -5.85 3.49
CA SER A 301 15.48 -6.71 4.52
C SER A 301 16.16 -5.90 5.63
N ALA A 302 16.17 -4.57 5.55
CA ALA A 302 16.88 -3.71 6.49
C ALA A 302 16.17 -3.63 7.85
N PHE A 303 16.84 -4.09 8.91
CA PHE A 303 16.50 -3.86 10.33
C PHE A 303 17.71 -3.40 11.16
N GLY A 304 18.89 -3.34 10.53
CA GLY A 304 20.12 -2.88 11.14
C GLY A 304 20.01 -1.47 11.70
N GLY A 305 20.95 -1.08 12.56
CA GLY A 305 20.90 0.21 13.23
C GLY A 305 22.09 0.39 14.14
N SER A 306 21.87 0.24 15.44
CA SER A 306 22.97 0.28 16.42
C SER A 306 23.83 -0.98 16.33
N SER A 307 25.15 -0.84 16.41
CA SER A 307 26.09 -1.97 16.48
C SER A 307 25.90 -2.85 17.72
N LEU A 308 25.14 -2.38 18.72
CA LEU A 308 24.76 -3.16 19.91
C LEU A 308 23.95 -4.41 19.56
N ILE A 309 23.22 -4.43 18.45
CA ILE A 309 22.39 -5.59 18.07
C ILE A 309 23.23 -6.85 17.78
N LEU A 310 24.50 -6.69 17.41
CA LEU A 310 25.43 -7.80 17.16
C LEU A 310 25.66 -8.65 18.42
N ILE A 311 25.51 -8.06 19.61
CA ILE A 311 25.61 -8.77 20.88
C ILE A 311 24.59 -9.91 20.96
N ALA A 312 23.39 -9.72 20.42
CA ALA A 312 22.34 -10.75 20.43
C ALA A 312 22.73 -11.98 19.58
N VAL A 313 23.45 -11.77 18.48
CA VAL A 313 23.91 -12.85 17.58
C VAL A 313 24.99 -13.70 18.23
N ILE A 314 25.82 -13.10 19.10
CA ILE A 314 26.99 -13.74 19.73
C ILE A 314 26.60 -14.67 20.90
N ILE A 315 25.37 -14.58 21.42
CA ILE A 315 24.91 -15.33 22.60
C ILE A 315 25.25 -16.84 22.56
N PRO A 316 25.08 -17.59 21.45
CA PRO A 316 25.46 -19.01 21.40
C PRO A 316 26.95 -19.26 21.63
N ALA A 317 27.82 -18.34 21.19
CA ALA A 317 29.26 -18.45 21.37
C ALA A 317 29.68 -18.44 22.85
N LEU A 318 28.85 -17.88 23.74
CA LEU A 318 29.07 -17.90 25.19
C LEU A 318 29.17 -19.34 25.74
N ARG A 319 28.53 -20.32 25.07
CA ARG A 319 28.63 -21.73 25.44
C ARG A 319 30.04 -22.30 25.25
N LEU A 320 30.78 -21.82 24.24
CA LEU A 320 32.18 -22.21 24.00
C LEU A 320 33.07 -21.83 25.18
N VAL A 321 32.68 -20.78 25.91
CA VAL A 321 33.36 -20.25 27.10
C VAL A 321 32.73 -20.76 28.40
N ARG A 322 31.94 -21.84 28.32
CA ARG A 322 31.26 -22.54 29.45
C ARG A 322 30.22 -21.70 30.20
N ILE A 323 29.65 -20.68 29.58
CA ILE A 323 28.57 -19.88 30.16
C ILE A 323 27.24 -20.61 29.95
N LYS A 324 26.46 -20.80 31.02
CA LYS A 324 25.14 -21.42 30.97
C LYS A 324 24.09 -20.41 30.52
N VAL A 325 23.56 -20.60 29.31
CA VAL A 325 22.45 -19.82 28.75
C VAL A 325 21.13 -20.58 28.98
N PRO A 326 20.07 -19.96 29.51
CA PRO A 326 18.78 -20.61 29.72
C PRO A 326 18.13 -21.07 28.40
N LEU A 327 17.35 -22.16 28.44
CA LEU A 327 16.67 -22.70 27.26
C LEU A 327 15.69 -21.69 26.62
N SER A 328 15.01 -20.87 27.43
CA SER A 328 14.12 -19.80 26.96
C SER A 328 14.86 -18.78 26.08
N ILE A 329 16.12 -18.48 26.40
CA ILE A 329 16.96 -17.58 25.62
C ILE A 329 17.40 -18.24 24.31
N TYR A 330 17.74 -19.54 24.34
CA TYR A 330 17.99 -20.30 23.11
C TYR A 330 16.76 -20.39 22.21
N ALA A 331 15.55 -20.51 22.78
CA ALA A 331 14.32 -20.51 22.00
C ALA A 331 14.12 -19.16 21.28
N ILE A 332 14.32 -18.04 21.98
CA ILE A 332 14.25 -16.69 21.38
C ILE A 332 15.33 -16.52 20.29
N TRP A 333 16.56 -16.97 20.55
CA TRP A 333 17.63 -16.92 19.55
C TRP A 333 17.35 -17.83 18.35
N GLY A 334 16.75 -19.01 18.58
CA GLY A 334 16.31 -19.92 17.53
C GLY A 334 15.21 -19.32 16.65
N LEU A 335 14.28 -18.55 17.23
CA LEU A 335 13.30 -17.77 16.45
C LEU A 335 13.99 -16.70 15.61
N LEU A 336 14.99 -16.01 16.15
CA LEU A 336 15.78 -15.03 15.39
C LEU A 336 16.53 -15.68 14.23
N LEU A 337 17.12 -16.87 14.44
CA LEU A 337 17.76 -17.66 13.39
C LEU A 337 16.74 -18.11 12.34
N PHE A 338 15.55 -18.55 12.75
CA PHE A 338 14.48 -18.92 11.82
C PHE A 338 14.09 -17.74 10.93
N MET A 339 13.90 -16.54 11.49
CA MET A 339 13.60 -15.33 10.72
C MET A 339 14.75 -14.95 9.78
N PHE A 340 16.00 -15.13 10.22
CA PHE A 340 17.18 -14.92 9.39
C PHE A 340 17.24 -15.91 8.22
N LEU A 341 16.90 -17.18 8.43
CA LEU A 341 16.83 -18.18 7.35
C LEU A 341 15.64 -17.91 6.42
N PHE A 342 14.50 -17.46 6.96
CA PHE A 342 13.32 -17.08 6.19
C PHE A 342 13.63 -15.94 5.22
N MET A 343 14.28 -14.86 5.67
CA MET A 343 14.60 -13.74 4.77
C MET A 343 15.58 -14.10 3.65
N GLN A 344 16.23 -15.28 3.70
CA GLN A 344 17.08 -15.76 2.61
C GLN A 344 16.28 -16.25 1.39
N GLY A 345 14.94 -16.24 1.45
CA GLY A 345 14.08 -16.56 0.31
C GLY A 345 14.33 -17.96 -0.21
N ASN A 346 14.53 -18.12 -1.52
CA ASN A 346 14.81 -19.41 -2.16
C ASN A 346 16.13 -20.10 -1.75
N ARG A 347 17.05 -19.42 -1.08
CA ARG A 347 18.36 -20.00 -0.70
C ARG A 347 18.25 -20.98 0.46
N THR A 348 17.14 -20.95 1.18
CA THR A 348 16.81 -21.92 2.23
C THR A 348 15.39 -22.45 2.00
N PRO A 349 15.04 -23.64 2.49
CA PRO A 349 13.68 -24.15 2.36
C PRO A 349 12.66 -23.41 3.26
N VAL A 350 13.13 -22.56 4.20
CA VAL A 350 12.28 -22.01 5.26
C VAL A 350 11.19 -21.11 4.70
N HIS A 351 11.54 -20.15 3.84
CA HIS A 351 10.56 -19.23 3.24
C HIS A 351 9.52 -19.99 2.42
N ARG A 352 9.99 -20.89 1.54
CA ARG A 352 9.13 -21.67 0.67
C ARG A 352 8.13 -22.54 1.43
N LEU A 353 8.58 -23.25 2.47
CA LEU A 353 7.69 -24.06 3.30
C LEU A 353 6.61 -23.22 3.99
N VAL A 354 6.97 -22.02 4.47
CA VAL A 354 5.98 -21.11 5.05
C VAL A 354 5.03 -20.59 3.98
N TRP A 355 5.53 -20.20 2.82
CA TRP A 355 4.72 -19.68 1.72
C TRP A 355 3.71 -20.72 1.20
N GLU A 356 4.10 -22.00 1.11
CA GLU A 356 3.25 -23.09 0.61
C GLU A 356 2.23 -23.60 1.64
N HIS A 357 2.55 -23.55 2.96
CA HIS A 357 1.74 -24.24 3.98
C HIS A 357 1.11 -23.33 5.03
N LEU A 358 1.64 -22.13 5.27
CA LEU A 358 1.07 -21.22 6.25
C LEU A 358 -0.09 -20.44 5.60
N PRO A 359 -1.30 -20.44 6.20
CA PRO A 359 -2.45 -19.77 5.62
C PRO A 359 -2.16 -18.31 5.27
N PHE A 360 -2.57 -17.89 4.07
CA PHE A 360 -2.40 -16.53 3.52
C PHE A 360 -0.95 -16.11 3.20
N ALA A 361 0.07 -16.88 3.60
CA ALA A 361 1.47 -16.55 3.29
C ALA A 361 1.75 -16.54 1.78
N SER A 362 1.01 -17.34 1.00
CA SER A 362 1.13 -17.40 -0.46
C SER A 362 0.79 -16.08 -1.17
N SER A 363 0.08 -15.17 -0.49
CA SER A 363 -0.32 -13.85 -1.01
C SER A 363 0.63 -12.72 -0.59
N ILE A 364 1.72 -13.05 0.10
CA ILE A 364 2.73 -12.11 0.56
C ILE A 364 3.98 -12.25 -0.30
N ARG A 365 4.56 -11.10 -0.70
CA ARG A 365 5.84 -11.05 -1.40
C ARG A 365 6.94 -10.51 -0.51
N VAL A 366 8.18 -10.71 -0.96
CA VAL A 366 9.40 -10.18 -0.35
C VAL A 366 9.67 -10.78 1.02
N ALA A 367 10.44 -11.86 1.04
CA ALA A 367 10.82 -12.59 2.24
C ALA A 367 11.46 -11.70 3.33
N GLY A 368 12.18 -10.65 2.91
CA GLY A 368 12.82 -9.68 3.82
C GLY A 368 11.87 -8.97 4.77
N ARG A 369 10.57 -8.85 4.46
CA ARG A 369 9.59 -8.11 5.29
C ARG A 369 9.38 -8.71 6.67
N ILE A 370 9.71 -9.99 6.88
CA ILE A 370 9.69 -10.64 8.21
C ILE A 370 10.57 -9.91 9.24
N THR A 371 11.54 -9.13 8.78
CA THR A 371 12.47 -8.35 9.59
C THR A 371 11.79 -7.35 10.51
N ILE A 372 10.54 -6.95 10.23
CA ILE A 372 9.72 -6.14 11.15
C ILE A 372 9.63 -6.74 12.56
N ILE A 373 9.71 -8.07 12.68
CA ILE A 373 9.59 -8.80 13.94
C ILE A 373 10.93 -8.83 14.72
N MET A 374 12.07 -8.83 14.01
CA MET A 374 13.39 -9.11 14.60
C MET A 374 13.84 -8.10 15.67
N PRO A 375 13.69 -6.77 15.51
CA PRO A 375 14.11 -5.80 16.51
C PRO A 375 13.57 -6.08 17.92
N PHE A 376 12.31 -6.53 18.02
CA PHE A 376 11.71 -6.85 19.30
C PHE A 376 12.37 -8.06 19.97
N PHE A 377 12.65 -9.15 19.24
CA PHE A 377 13.31 -10.32 19.81
C PHE A 377 14.80 -10.07 20.11
N ILE A 378 15.47 -9.25 19.31
CA ILE A 378 16.83 -8.73 19.62
C ILE A 378 16.80 -7.96 20.94
N MET A 379 15.81 -7.07 21.13
CA MET A 379 15.63 -6.33 22.40
C MET A 379 15.52 -7.26 23.60
N LEU A 380 14.78 -8.37 23.49
CA LEU A 380 14.67 -9.37 24.56
C LEU A 380 16.04 -10.01 24.87
N LEU A 381 16.78 -10.43 23.85
CA LEU A 381 18.13 -10.99 24.03
C LEU A 381 19.09 -10.00 24.70
N LEU A 382 19.06 -8.74 24.29
CA LEU A 382 19.85 -7.66 24.88
C LEU A 382 19.42 -7.33 26.33
N ALA A 383 18.11 -7.38 26.61
CA ALA A 383 17.58 -7.19 27.95
C ALA A 383 18.06 -8.30 28.90
N TRP A 384 18.09 -9.55 28.45
CA TRP A 384 18.60 -10.66 29.24
C TRP A 384 20.09 -10.57 29.50
N ILE A 385 20.91 -10.36 28.45
CA ILE A 385 22.37 -10.38 28.60
C ILE A 385 22.86 -9.24 29.51
N ALA A 386 22.17 -8.10 29.51
CA ALA A 386 22.46 -6.98 30.41
C ALA A 386 22.24 -7.30 31.90
N ARG A 387 21.47 -8.34 32.21
CA ARG A 387 21.20 -8.81 33.58
C ARG A 387 21.90 -10.12 33.93
N ALA A 388 22.61 -10.73 32.98
CA ALA A 388 23.32 -11.98 33.23
C ALA A 388 24.39 -11.79 34.32
N GLY A 389 24.46 -12.75 35.26
CA GLY A 389 25.37 -12.68 36.41
C GLY A 389 26.86 -12.76 36.03
N VAL A 390 27.72 -12.38 36.98
CA VAL A 390 29.19 -12.49 36.84
C VAL A 390 29.59 -13.97 36.82
N ILE A 391 30.56 -14.32 35.98
CA ILE A 391 31.08 -15.68 35.85
C ILE A 391 32.57 -15.67 36.11
N SER A 392 33.05 -16.62 36.92
CA SER A 392 34.47 -16.83 37.17
C SER A 392 35.05 -17.83 36.16
N LEU A 393 35.99 -17.36 35.34
CA LEU A 393 36.79 -18.15 34.41
C LEU A 393 38.14 -18.44 35.06
N ARG A 394 38.49 -19.72 35.17
CA ARG A 394 39.79 -20.16 35.69
C ARG A 394 40.71 -20.53 34.53
N LEU A 395 41.73 -19.72 34.29
CA LEU A 395 42.74 -19.95 33.26
C LEU A 395 44.09 -20.20 33.96
N GLY A 396 44.49 -21.46 34.09
CA GLY A 396 45.67 -21.85 34.86
C GLY A 396 45.56 -21.44 36.34
N ARG A 397 46.51 -20.63 36.83
CA ARG A 397 46.51 -20.10 38.22
C ARG A 397 45.65 -18.84 38.40
N TYR A 398 45.18 -18.22 37.32
CA TYR A 398 44.45 -16.95 37.37
C TYR A 398 42.93 -17.17 37.30
N VAL A 399 42.18 -16.45 38.13
CA VAL A 399 40.71 -16.42 38.11
C VAL A 399 40.27 -15.05 37.62
N PHE A 400 39.63 -15.01 36.45
CA PHE A 400 39.05 -13.81 35.87
C PHE A 400 37.54 -13.81 36.12
N THR A 401 37.01 -12.72 36.67
CA THR A 401 35.55 -12.53 36.76
C THR A 401 35.10 -11.66 35.59
N LEU A 402 34.40 -12.24 34.63
CA LEU A 402 33.88 -11.55 33.46
C LEU A 402 32.37 -11.67 33.40
N LYS A 403 31.71 -10.58 33.01
CA LYS A 403 30.27 -10.57 32.75
C LYS A 403 30.01 -10.94 31.28
N PRO A 404 28.94 -11.72 30.99
CA PRO A 404 28.58 -12.10 29.62
C PRO A 404 28.37 -10.91 28.68
N LEU A 405 27.85 -9.79 29.20
CA LEU A 405 27.67 -8.54 28.45
C LEU A 405 29.01 -8.00 27.94
N THR A 406 29.98 -7.80 28.84
CA THR A 406 31.34 -7.37 28.48
C THR A 406 31.97 -8.29 27.44
N LEU A 407 31.91 -9.60 27.68
CA LEU A 407 32.52 -10.59 26.77
C LEU A 407 31.90 -10.53 25.36
N SER A 408 30.58 -10.44 25.28
CA SER A 408 29.87 -10.36 23.99
C SER A 408 30.14 -9.03 23.28
N ALA A 409 30.26 -7.93 24.03
CA ALA A 409 30.62 -6.63 23.47
C ALA A 409 32.05 -6.62 22.90
N VAL A 410 33.01 -7.30 23.57
CA VAL A 410 34.38 -7.48 23.05
C VAL A 410 34.37 -8.30 21.77
N PHE A 411 33.65 -9.41 21.72
CA PHE A 411 33.52 -10.21 20.50
C PHE A 411 32.85 -9.41 19.37
N ALA A 412 31.79 -8.65 19.66
CA ALA A 412 31.14 -7.79 18.69
C ALA A 412 32.11 -6.75 18.11
N LEU A 413 32.91 -6.11 18.97
CA LEU A 413 33.91 -5.13 18.57
C LEU A 413 34.97 -5.76 17.67
N LEU A 414 35.50 -6.93 18.05
CA LEU A 414 36.48 -7.67 17.25
C LEU A 414 35.92 -8.07 15.88
N ILE A 415 34.67 -8.57 15.83
CA ILE A 415 34.01 -8.95 14.57
C ILE A 415 33.87 -7.73 13.66
N ILE A 416 33.41 -6.59 14.17
CA ILE A 416 33.28 -5.36 13.38
C ILE A 416 34.65 -4.91 12.84
N ILE A 417 35.69 -4.90 13.67
CA ILE A 417 37.05 -4.52 13.24
C ILE A 417 37.56 -5.47 12.16
N ILE A 418 37.46 -6.78 12.37
CA ILE A 418 37.91 -7.79 11.40
C ILE A 418 37.13 -7.65 10.08
N PHE A 419 35.80 -7.50 10.15
CA PHE A 419 34.96 -7.35 8.97
C PHE A 419 35.31 -6.08 8.17
N TYR A 420 35.55 -4.97 8.86
CA TYR A 420 35.94 -3.72 8.23
C TYR A 420 37.37 -3.78 7.63
N LEU A 421 38.31 -4.45 8.30
CA LEU A 421 39.65 -4.70 7.74
C LEU A 421 39.58 -5.59 6.49
N LEU A 422 38.74 -6.63 6.50
CA LEU A 422 38.49 -7.46 5.32
C LEU A 422 37.85 -6.66 4.18
N HIS A 423 36.92 -5.77 4.50
CA HIS A 423 36.30 -4.88 3.53
C HIS A 423 37.33 -3.94 2.89
N ILE A 424 38.16 -3.26 3.69
CA ILE A 424 39.24 -2.41 3.17
C ILE A 424 40.25 -3.20 2.34
N ALA A 425 40.69 -4.36 2.85
CA ALA A 425 41.64 -5.21 2.15
C ALA A 425 41.09 -5.68 0.80
N GLY A 426 39.83 -6.12 0.77
CA GLY A 426 39.19 -6.58 -0.45
C GLY A 426 38.98 -5.47 -1.49
N TYR A 427 38.48 -4.31 -1.05
CA TYR A 427 38.08 -3.23 -1.95
C TYR A 427 39.24 -2.31 -2.35
N TYR A 428 40.09 -1.89 -1.40
CA TYR A 428 41.13 -0.88 -1.65
C TYR A 428 42.53 -1.46 -1.86
N VAL A 429 42.84 -2.63 -1.28
CA VAL A 429 44.21 -3.19 -1.33
C VAL A 429 44.37 -4.24 -2.43
N PHE A 430 43.49 -5.24 -2.46
CA PHE A 430 43.64 -6.40 -3.33
C PHE A 430 42.78 -6.35 -4.59
N GLN A 431 41.81 -5.44 -4.68
CA GLN A 431 40.83 -5.35 -5.79
C GLN A 431 40.31 -6.74 -6.21
N SER A 432 40.09 -7.62 -5.23
CA SER A 432 39.81 -9.03 -5.49
C SER A 432 38.39 -9.14 -6.04
N PRO A 433 38.17 -9.76 -7.22
CA PRO A 433 36.83 -9.92 -7.79
C PRO A 433 35.88 -10.69 -6.85
N ILE A 434 36.41 -11.62 -6.07
CA ILE A 434 35.65 -12.42 -5.10
C ILE A 434 35.18 -11.55 -3.94
N LEU A 435 36.05 -10.69 -3.39
CA LEU A 435 35.66 -9.75 -2.33
C LEU A 435 34.85 -8.57 -2.90
N TRP A 436 35.04 -8.23 -4.17
CA TRP A 436 34.27 -7.23 -4.88
C TRP A 436 32.79 -7.61 -4.95
N ASP A 437 32.45 -8.82 -5.42
CA ASP A 437 31.06 -9.30 -5.47
C ASP A 437 30.42 -9.47 -4.08
N LEU A 438 31.24 -9.68 -3.05
CA LEU A 438 30.81 -9.74 -1.65
C LEU A 438 30.47 -8.35 -1.07
N PHE A 439 30.97 -7.27 -1.68
CA PHE A 439 30.84 -5.90 -1.16
C PHE A 439 30.36 -4.86 -2.19
N SER A 440 29.88 -5.29 -3.37
CA SER A 440 29.52 -4.42 -4.50
C SER A 440 28.21 -3.64 -4.28
N ASP A 441 27.92 -2.76 -5.25
CA ASP A 441 27.44 -1.39 -5.06
C ASP A 441 26.17 -1.20 -4.23
N TYR A 442 26.31 -0.40 -3.17
CA TYR A 442 25.20 0.31 -2.57
C TYR A 442 25.03 1.65 -3.30
N SER A 443 23.88 1.88 -3.93
CA SER A 443 23.51 3.20 -4.42
C SER A 443 23.19 4.11 -3.23
N ALA A 444 24.18 4.86 -2.78
CA ALA A 444 24.00 5.85 -1.73
C ALA A 444 23.18 7.04 -2.24
N GLY A 445 22.14 7.41 -1.51
CA GLY A 445 21.51 8.72 -1.70
C GLY A 445 22.49 9.84 -1.33
N HIS A 446 22.52 10.93 -2.08
CA HIS A 446 23.29 12.11 -1.70
C HIS A 446 22.56 12.85 -0.57
N PHE A 447 22.98 12.64 0.67
CA PHE A 447 22.55 13.47 1.81
C PHE A 447 23.71 14.35 2.28
N LEU A 448 23.49 15.67 2.30
CA LEU A 448 24.46 16.69 2.74
C LEU A 448 25.77 16.74 1.93
N ASP A 449 25.79 16.22 0.70
CA ASP A 449 26.98 16.12 -0.16
C ASP A 449 28.17 15.38 0.48
N ILE A 450 27.92 14.60 1.53
CA ILE A 450 28.95 13.83 2.22
C ILE A 450 29.19 12.52 1.45
N PRO A 451 30.45 12.18 1.10
CA PRO A 451 30.77 10.91 0.45
C PRO A 451 30.30 9.70 1.26
N PHE A 452 29.64 8.76 0.61
CA PHE A 452 29.16 7.52 1.25
C PHE A 452 30.20 6.79 2.09
N PRO A 453 31.46 6.58 1.63
CA PRO A 453 32.47 5.88 2.42
C PRO A 453 32.81 6.59 3.73
N LEU A 454 32.72 7.93 3.76
CA LEU A 454 32.96 8.71 4.97
C LEU A 454 31.83 8.53 5.97
N VAL A 455 30.57 8.57 5.51
CA VAL A 455 29.40 8.32 6.38
C VAL A 455 29.45 6.91 6.95
N GLU A 456 29.76 5.93 6.12
CA GLU A 456 29.94 4.54 6.54
C GLU A 456 31.02 4.41 7.62
N LEU A 457 32.22 4.96 7.38
CA LEU A 457 33.30 4.98 8.37
C LEU A 457 32.87 5.63 9.70
N ILE A 458 32.21 6.79 9.66
CA ILE A 458 31.71 7.49 10.85
C ILE A 458 30.73 6.59 11.62
N THR A 459 29.78 5.95 10.94
CA THR A 459 28.78 5.09 11.60
C THR A 459 29.42 3.87 12.26
N ILE A 460 30.46 3.29 11.66
CA ILE A 460 31.23 2.17 12.22
C ILE A 460 32.01 2.63 13.46
N LEU A 461 32.69 3.78 13.38
CA LEU A 461 33.46 4.34 14.51
C LEU A 461 32.55 4.68 15.71
N LEU A 462 31.36 5.24 15.47
CA LEU A 462 30.37 5.49 16.51
C LEU A 462 29.86 4.19 17.14
N GLY A 463 29.62 3.17 16.34
CA GLY A 463 29.23 1.83 16.79
C GLY A 463 30.29 1.14 17.64
N ALA A 464 31.54 1.15 17.18
CA ALA A 464 32.70 0.64 17.91
C ALA A 464 32.90 1.38 19.23
N SER A 465 32.79 2.71 19.22
CA SER A 465 32.87 3.55 20.42
C SER A 465 31.77 3.23 21.41
N SER A 466 30.54 2.99 20.93
CA SER A 466 29.42 2.55 21.77
C SER A 466 29.74 1.21 22.46
N LEU A 467 30.26 0.22 21.74
CA LEU A 467 30.68 -1.05 22.34
C LEU A 467 31.80 -0.86 23.38
N ILE A 468 32.77 0.02 23.12
CA ILE A 468 33.84 0.36 24.08
C ILE A 468 33.26 0.97 25.36
N PHE A 469 32.35 1.95 25.26
CA PHE A 469 31.74 2.56 26.44
C PHE A 469 30.83 1.60 27.20
N LEU A 470 30.19 0.65 26.52
CA LEU A 470 29.46 -0.45 27.17
C LEU A 470 30.40 -1.33 28.00
N ILE A 471 31.56 -1.71 27.44
CA ILE A 471 32.60 -2.47 28.14
C ILE A 471 33.11 -1.69 29.37
N VAL A 472 33.46 -0.41 29.19
CA VAL A 472 33.95 0.46 30.27
C VAL A 472 32.89 0.58 31.39
N HIS A 473 31.63 0.78 31.03
CA HIS A 473 30.53 0.87 31.99
C HIS A 473 30.40 -0.41 32.82
N ASP A 474 30.41 -1.57 32.15
CA ASP A 474 30.15 -2.85 32.79
C ASP A 474 31.33 -3.34 33.65
N VAL A 475 32.57 -3.16 33.18
CA VAL A 475 33.81 -3.45 33.92
C VAL A 475 33.97 -2.54 35.13
N SER A 476 33.61 -1.26 35.01
CA SER A 476 33.66 -0.32 36.14
C SER A 476 32.53 -0.52 37.15
N ASN A 477 31.69 -1.55 36.98
CA ASN A 477 30.49 -1.80 37.80
C ASN A 477 29.59 -0.55 37.92
N GLY A 478 29.51 0.25 36.84
CA GLY A 478 28.72 1.47 36.82
C GLY A 478 29.27 2.62 37.66
N ARG A 479 30.53 2.55 38.14
CA ARG A 479 31.20 3.64 38.88
C ARG A 479 31.22 4.93 38.07
N PHE A 480 31.45 4.84 36.77
CA PHE A 480 31.45 5.98 35.86
C PHE A 480 30.11 6.13 35.17
N ARG A 481 29.15 6.82 35.80
CA ARG A 481 27.81 7.06 35.20
C ARG A 481 27.86 7.73 33.82
N TRP A 482 28.88 8.56 33.58
CA TRP A 482 29.12 9.21 32.29
C TRP A 482 29.32 8.25 31.12
N SER A 483 29.87 7.04 31.36
CA SER A 483 30.08 6.03 30.30
C SER A 483 28.76 5.59 29.66
N LEU A 484 27.70 5.40 30.44
CA LEU A 484 26.39 4.98 29.96
C LEU A 484 25.65 6.13 29.24
N ILE A 485 25.85 7.37 29.70
CA ILE A 485 25.33 8.57 29.03
C ILE A 485 26.00 8.73 27.66
N LEU A 486 27.33 8.62 27.61
CA LEU A 486 28.09 8.75 26.37
C LEU A 486 27.77 7.63 25.37
N LEU A 487 27.66 6.38 25.83
CA LEU A 487 27.10 5.26 25.04
C LEU A 487 25.75 5.63 24.41
N THR A 488 24.83 6.17 25.21
CA THR A 488 23.49 6.54 24.74
C THR A 488 23.55 7.64 23.70
N LEU A 489 24.32 8.70 23.93
CA LEU A 489 24.50 9.80 22.99
C LEU A 489 25.12 9.34 21.66
N LEU A 490 26.18 8.52 21.72
CA LEU A 490 26.82 7.97 20.52
C LEU A 490 25.86 7.08 19.72
N THR A 491 25.03 6.30 20.41
CA THR A 491 24.01 5.45 19.75
C THR A 491 22.92 6.28 19.09
N ILE A 492 22.47 7.37 19.72
CA ILE A 492 21.51 8.32 19.12
C ILE A 492 22.12 8.93 17.86
N ILE A 493 23.35 9.45 17.94
CA ILE A 493 24.03 10.06 16.79
C ILE A 493 24.20 9.05 15.65
N GLN A 494 24.63 7.81 15.96
CA GLN A 494 24.76 6.73 14.98
C GLN A 494 23.43 6.48 14.24
N LEU A 495 22.34 6.32 14.98
CA LEU A 495 21.03 6.02 14.39
C LEU A 495 20.44 7.21 13.62
N CYS A 496 20.61 8.44 14.11
CA CYS A 496 20.20 9.63 13.36
C CYS A 496 20.90 9.67 12.00
N ILE A 497 22.23 9.53 11.95
CA ILE A 497 22.99 9.51 10.70
C ILE A 497 22.49 8.40 9.76
N LEU A 498 22.34 7.17 10.28
CA LEU A 498 21.88 6.03 9.49
C LEU A 498 20.50 6.27 8.87
N ILE A 499 19.53 6.73 9.67
CA ILE A 499 18.15 6.97 9.22
C ILE A 499 18.10 8.16 8.27
N SER A 500 18.79 9.27 8.55
CA SER A 500 18.86 10.43 7.64
C SER A 500 19.41 10.03 6.28
N TYR A 501 20.55 9.35 6.29
CA TYR A 501 21.26 8.99 5.07
C TYR A 501 20.48 7.97 4.24
N ARG A 502 19.86 6.97 4.89
CA ARG A 502 18.99 6.01 4.20
C ARG A 502 17.74 6.68 3.62
N SER A 503 17.11 7.57 4.39
CA SER A 503 15.89 8.28 3.98
C SER A 503 16.12 9.24 2.81
N ALA A 504 17.35 9.71 2.61
CA ALA A 504 17.70 10.64 1.53
C ALA A 504 17.33 10.12 0.13
N PHE A 505 17.41 8.80 -0.09
CA PHE A 505 17.02 8.17 -1.35
C PHE A 505 15.54 8.43 -1.71
N TRP A 506 14.68 8.51 -0.69
CA TRP A 506 13.25 8.77 -0.85
C TRP A 506 12.85 10.17 -0.40
N SER A 507 13.79 11.08 -0.14
CA SER A 507 13.44 12.45 0.21
C SER A 507 12.68 13.10 -0.94
N ASP A 508 11.62 13.83 -0.60
CA ASP A 508 10.78 14.54 -1.56
C ASP A 508 10.28 15.85 -0.97
N LYS A 509 10.00 16.82 -1.85
CA LYS A 509 9.44 18.09 -1.42
C LYS A 509 7.99 17.88 -0.98
N LYS A 510 7.63 18.48 0.15
CA LYS A 510 6.23 18.56 0.56
C LYS A 510 5.48 19.46 -0.41
N TYR A 511 4.27 19.07 -0.76
CA TYR A 511 3.31 19.89 -1.50
C TYR A 511 2.10 20.17 -0.62
N ALA A 512 1.44 21.30 -0.86
CA ALA A 512 0.15 21.58 -0.24
C ALA A 512 -0.86 20.54 -0.73
N SER A 513 -1.48 19.82 0.19
CA SER A 513 -2.54 18.86 -0.16
C SER A 513 -3.75 19.59 -0.74
N SER A 514 -4.61 18.90 -1.49
CA SER A 514 -5.83 19.51 -2.01
C SER A 514 -6.70 20.08 -0.89
N THR A 515 -7.27 21.27 -1.11
CA THR A 515 -8.25 21.83 -0.17
C THR A 515 -9.59 21.12 -0.30
N PHE A 516 -10.46 21.26 0.70
CA PHE A 516 -11.81 20.68 0.61
C PHE A 516 -12.62 21.23 -0.58
N GLU A 517 -12.50 22.54 -0.86
CA GLU A 517 -13.19 23.16 -1.99
C GLU A 517 -12.60 22.73 -3.33
N GLU A 518 -11.28 22.55 -3.44
CA GLU A 518 -10.65 21.98 -4.63
C GLU A 518 -11.14 20.56 -4.91
N MET A 519 -11.19 19.69 -3.89
CA MET A 519 -11.73 18.34 -4.03
C MET A 519 -13.20 18.39 -4.45
N LYS A 520 -14.01 19.26 -3.84
CA LYS A 520 -15.42 19.42 -4.21
C LYS A 520 -15.59 19.88 -5.66
N MET A 521 -14.84 20.89 -6.08
CA MET A 521 -14.83 21.38 -7.47
C MET A 521 -14.36 20.30 -8.47
N GLN A 522 -13.36 19.51 -8.09
CA GLN A 522 -12.93 18.36 -8.88
C GLN A 522 -14.06 17.36 -9.07
N LYS A 523 -14.73 16.96 -7.98
CA LYS A 523 -15.86 16.02 -8.03
C LYS A 523 -17.07 16.58 -8.77
N MET A 524 -17.28 17.89 -8.78
CA MET A 524 -18.33 18.52 -9.60
C MET A 524 -18.06 18.40 -11.11
N ASN A 525 -16.79 18.35 -11.52
CA ASN A 525 -16.42 18.28 -12.94
C ASN A 525 -16.27 16.83 -13.45
N THR A 526 -15.72 15.93 -12.63
CA THR A 526 -15.52 14.53 -13.00
C THR A 526 -15.65 13.61 -11.80
N PHE A 527 -16.22 12.43 -12.04
CA PHE A 527 -16.34 11.37 -11.04
C PHE A 527 -15.24 10.33 -11.14
N GLU A 528 -14.30 10.53 -12.06
CA GLU A 528 -13.10 9.72 -12.11
C GLU A 528 -12.20 10.08 -10.94
N TYR A 529 -11.85 9.09 -10.12
CA TYR A 529 -10.71 9.20 -9.22
C TYR A 529 -9.47 8.84 -10.05
N ILE A 530 -8.84 9.88 -10.59
CA ILE A 530 -7.92 9.78 -11.71
C ILE A 530 -6.52 9.36 -11.26
N TYR A 531 -6.43 8.15 -10.71
CA TYR A 531 -5.19 7.59 -10.22
C TYR A 531 -4.96 6.21 -10.80
N TYR A 532 -3.76 6.01 -11.33
CA TYR A 532 -3.22 4.67 -11.57
C TYR A 532 -3.32 3.90 -10.24
N PRO A 533 -4.01 2.75 -10.21
CA PRO A 533 -4.24 1.99 -8.99
C PRO A 533 -2.95 1.71 -8.21
N GLY A 534 -1.81 1.60 -8.88
CA GLY A 534 -0.58 1.08 -8.29
C GLY A 534 -0.57 -0.45 -8.38
N GLY A 535 0.62 -1.03 -8.45
CA GLY A 535 0.78 -2.48 -8.46
C GLY A 535 0.23 -3.11 -7.20
N GLY A 536 -0.49 -4.22 -7.35
CA GLY A 536 -1.10 -4.89 -6.23
C GLY A 536 -2.52 -4.43 -5.91
N LEU A 537 -3.11 -3.51 -6.69
CA LEU A 537 -4.43 -2.92 -6.45
C LEU A 537 -5.40 -3.14 -7.63
N HIS A 538 -5.02 -3.94 -8.64
CA HIS A 538 -5.84 -4.17 -9.83
C HIS A 538 -6.98 -5.16 -9.60
N SER A 539 -8.15 -4.83 -10.16
CA SER A 539 -9.32 -5.70 -10.21
C SER A 539 -9.25 -6.67 -11.39
N SER A 540 -9.58 -7.94 -11.15
CA SER A 540 -9.71 -8.99 -12.17
C SER A 540 -10.68 -8.60 -13.28
N VAL A 541 -11.77 -7.91 -12.94
CA VAL A 541 -12.81 -7.48 -13.89
C VAL A 541 -12.23 -6.47 -14.89
N VAL A 542 -11.56 -5.43 -14.38
CA VAL A 542 -10.98 -4.37 -15.21
C VAL A 542 -9.83 -4.91 -16.06
N MET A 543 -8.95 -5.73 -15.47
CA MET A 543 -7.81 -6.31 -16.20
C MET A 543 -8.25 -7.29 -17.28
N THR A 544 -9.30 -8.08 -17.03
CA THR A 544 -9.88 -8.94 -18.06
C THR A 544 -10.48 -8.11 -19.19
N GLN A 545 -11.21 -7.03 -18.84
CA GLN A 545 -11.79 -6.12 -19.81
C GLN A 545 -10.75 -5.48 -20.72
N LEU A 546 -9.65 -4.93 -20.16
CA LEU A 546 -8.61 -4.29 -20.97
C LEU A 546 -7.83 -5.29 -21.84
N LYS A 547 -7.70 -6.55 -21.41
CA LYS A 547 -7.04 -7.60 -22.20
C LYS A 547 -7.90 -8.11 -23.36
N ARG A 548 -9.22 -8.18 -23.17
CA ARG A 548 -10.15 -8.74 -24.16
C ARG A 548 -10.86 -7.68 -25.00
N SER A 549 -10.97 -6.45 -24.51
CA SER A 549 -11.68 -5.33 -25.14
C SER A 549 -11.11 -3.99 -24.62
N PHE A 550 -11.98 -3.04 -24.28
CA PHE A 550 -11.60 -1.72 -23.78
C PHE A 550 -12.62 -1.21 -22.74
N MET A 551 -12.21 -0.19 -21.98
CA MET A 551 -13.10 0.54 -21.05
C MET A 551 -13.73 1.70 -21.82
N GLU A 552 -15.00 1.58 -22.13
CA GLU A 552 -15.70 2.61 -22.90
C GLU A 552 -15.96 3.86 -22.04
N PRO A 553 -15.62 5.08 -22.52
CA PRO A 553 -15.60 6.32 -21.72
C PRO A 553 -16.99 6.97 -21.59
N TYR A 554 -17.93 6.27 -20.95
CA TYR A 554 -19.21 6.86 -20.52
C TYR A 554 -19.40 6.66 -19.02
N LEU A 555 -20.32 7.38 -18.39
CA LEU A 555 -20.83 7.02 -17.05
C LEU A 555 -22.18 6.33 -17.18
N GLY A 556 -23.13 6.96 -17.88
CA GLY A 556 -24.46 6.42 -18.15
C GLY A 556 -24.90 6.71 -19.58
N LYS A 557 -25.30 5.71 -20.36
CA LYS A 557 -25.77 5.93 -21.74
C LYS A 557 -26.86 4.95 -22.18
N ILE A 558 -27.54 5.29 -23.28
CA ILE A 558 -28.58 4.46 -23.88
C ILE A 558 -27.99 3.62 -25.02
N PHE A 559 -28.36 2.34 -25.06
CA PHE A 559 -28.06 1.41 -26.14
C PHE A 559 -29.33 1.01 -26.88
N THR A 560 -29.26 1.00 -28.22
CA THR A 560 -30.41 0.72 -29.09
C THR A 560 -30.32 -0.63 -29.80
N SER A 561 -29.17 -1.31 -29.76
CA SER A 561 -29.02 -2.67 -30.27
C SER A 561 -28.59 -3.60 -29.14
N VAL A 562 -29.50 -4.48 -28.73
CA VAL A 562 -29.32 -5.43 -27.64
C VAL A 562 -28.99 -6.80 -28.21
N ILE A 563 -27.84 -7.34 -27.84
CA ILE A 563 -27.33 -8.63 -28.27
C ILE A 563 -27.26 -9.54 -27.05
N ALA A 564 -28.16 -10.50 -26.96
CA ALA A 564 -28.09 -11.51 -25.91
C ALA A 564 -26.89 -12.44 -26.14
N VAL A 565 -26.10 -12.67 -25.09
CA VAL A 565 -24.96 -13.59 -25.08
C VAL A 565 -25.08 -14.60 -23.94
N THR A 566 -24.52 -15.79 -24.12
CA THR A 566 -24.65 -16.87 -23.13
C THR A 566 -23.87 -16.59 -21.86
N ASP A 567 -22.67 -16.05 -22.02
CA ASP A 567 -21.71 -15.76 -20.95
C ASP A 567 -20.73 -14.66 -21.39
N GLN A 568 -19.84 -14.31 -20.47
CA GLN A 568 -18.84 -13.25 -20.67
C GLN A 568 -17.87 -13.53 -21.83
N GLU A 569 -17.50 -14.78 -22.08
CA GLU A 569 -16.55 -15.15 -23.13
C GLU A 569 -17.21 -15.11 -24.52
N ASP A 570 -18.48 -15.52 -24.64
CA ASP A 570 -19.29 -15.29 -25.85
C ASP A 570 -19.38 -13.79 -26.16
N GLY A 571 -19.65 -12.97 -25.12
CA GLY A 571 -19.62 -11.51 -25.22
C GLY A 571 -18.30 -10.96 -25.77
N TYR A 572 -17.16 -11.37 -25.20
CA TYR A 572 -15.85 -10.95 -25.69
C TYR A 572 -15.57 -11.41 -27.13
N THR A 573 -15.87 -12.66 -27.44
CA THR A 573 -15.62 -13.24 -28.77
C THR A 573 -16.36 -12.46 -29.86
N ARG A 574 -17.62 -12.06 -29.61
CA ARG A 574 -18.41 -11.27 -30.57
C ARG A 574 -17.91 -9.83 -30.66
N MET A 575 -17.60 -9.18 -29.54
CA MET A 575 -17.06 -7.82 -29.54
C MET A 575 -15.72 -7.71 -30.27
N GLU A 576 -14.87 -8.74 -30.17
CA GLU A 576 -13.61 -8.81 -30.92
C GLU A 576 -13.87 -8.85 -32.44
N GLN A 577 -14.90 -9.56 -32.89
CA GLN A 577 -15.27 -9.62 -34.30
C GLN A 577 -15.86 -8.29 -34.81
N GLU A 578 -16.82 -7.72 -34.10
CA GLU A 578 -17.50 -6.48 -34.46
C GLU A 578 -18.15 -5.84 -33.23
N ARG A 579 -17.96 -4.52 -33.09
CA ARG A 579 -18.59 -3.75 -32.02
C ARG A 579 -18.85 -2.33 -32.53
N PHE A 580 -20.02 -1.79 -32.19
CA PHE A 580 -20.39 -0.40 -32.47
C PHE A 580 -20.89 0.33 -31.21
N PRO A 581 -20.82 1.67 -31.16
CA PRO A 581 -21.18 2.43 -29.95
C PRO A 581 -22.62 2.24 -29.43
N HIS A 582 -23.55 1.88 -30.32
CA HIS A 582 -24.97 1.70 -30.00
C HIS A 582 -25.34 0.28 -29.58
N GLN A 583 -24.37 -0.66 -29.60
CA GLN A 583 -24.57 -2.06 -29.26
C GLN A 583 -24.26 -2.35 -27.79
N VAL A 584 -25.07 -3.21 -27.19
CA VAL A 584 -24.85 -3.78 -25.86
C VAL A 584 -24.97 -5.30 -25.91
N PHE A 585 -23.94 -5.99 -25.43
CA PHE A 585 -23.89 -7.44 -25.29
C PHE A 585 -24.30 -7.78 -23.86
N VAL A 586 -25.44 -8.44 -23.66
CA VAL A 586 -26.05 -8.65 -22.34
C VAL A 586 -26.06 -10.13 -21.98
N GLU A 587 -25.36 -10.47 -20.89
CA GLU A 587 -25.22 -11.85 -20.41
C GLU A 587 -26.54 -12.39 -19.83
N GLY A 588 -26.96 -13.57 -20.29
CA GLY A 588 -28.11 -14.28 -19.74
C GLY A 588 -29.46 -13.60 -20.00
N TYR A 589 -29.55 -12.63 -20.91
CA TYR A 589 -30.81 -12.01 -21.31
C TYR A 589 -31.54 -12.82 -22.38
N ASP A 590 -32.86 -12.72 -22.43
CA ASP A 590 -33.68 -13.47 -23.38
C ASP A 590 -33.45 -12.98 -24.82
N PRO A 591 -33.02 -13.85 -25.76
CA PRO A 591 -32.74 -13.43 -27.14
C PRO A 591 -33.95 -12.88 -27.88
N GLN A 592 -35.17 -13.38 -27.62
CA GLN A 592 -36.37 -12.90 -28.30
C GLN A 592 -36.75 -11.49 -27.82
N LYS A 593 -36.64 -11.24 -26.51
CA LYS A 593 -36.80 -9.89 -25.96
C LYS A 593 -35.73 -8.93 -26.45
N ALA A 594 -34.48 -9.37 -26.54
CA ALA A 594 -33.39 -8.57 -27.09
C ALA A 594 -33.69 -8.11 -28.52
N MET A 595 -34.17 -9.02 -29.37
CA MET A 595 -34.59 -8.70 -30.73
C MET A 595 -35.78 -7.75 -30.77
N ALA A 596 -36.79 -7.96 -29.92
CA ALA A 596 -37.98 -7.10 -29.86
C ALA A 596 -37.65 -5.67 -29.42
N ILE A 597 -36.81 -5.49 -28.41
CA ILE A 597 -36.35 -4.17 -27.94
C ILE A 597 -35.50 -3.51 -29.03
N SER A 598 -34.53 -4.24 -29.61
CA SER A 598 -33.67 -3.71 -30.67
C SER A 598 -34.46 -3.25 -31.89
N ALA A 599 -35.52 -3.99 -32.26
CA ALA A 599 -36.37 -3.63 -33.38
C ALA A 599 -37.07 -2.28 -33.16
N ARG A 600 -37.53 -2.01 -31.93
CA ARG A 600 -38.17 -0.74 -31.56
C ARG A 600 -37.15 0.39 -31.39
N ALA A 601 -36.09 0.14 -30.64
CA ALA A 601 -35.05 1.12 -30.33
C ALA A 601 -34.28 1.59 -31.57
N LYS A 602 -34.35 0.85 -32.68
CA LYS A 602 -33.79 1.26 -33.99
C LYS A 602 -34.41 2.57 -34.50
N ASP A 603 -35.66 2.85 -34.16
CA ASP A 603 -36.39 4.05 -34.57
C ASP A 603 -36.18 5.24 -33.61
N LEU A 604 -35.36 5.08 -32.57
CA LEU A 604 -35.05 6.14 -31.61
C LEU A 604 -34.27 7.27 -32.30
N ILE A 605 -34.80 8.48 -32.22
CA ILE A 605 -34.16 9.69 -32.76
C ILE A 605 -33.63 10.56 -31.62
N LYS A 606 -34.35 10.60 -30.49
CA LYS A 606 -33.96 11.35 -29.30
C LYS A 606 -33.82 10.45 -28.09
N GLY A 607 -32.72 10.65 -27.38
CA GLY A 607 -32.50 10.12 -26.05
C GLY A 607 -31.49 10.98 -25.30
N SER A 608 -31.64 11.09 -24.00
CA SER A 608 -30.71 11.83 -23.16
C SER A 608 -30.59 11.18 -21.78
N VAL A 609 -29.44 11.39 -21.16
CA VAL A 609 -29.12 10.97 -19.80
C VAL A 609 -28.52 12.17 -19.10
N THR A 610 -29.01 12.47 -17.90
CA THR A 610 -28.43 13.48 -17.01
C THR A 610 -28.25 12.89 -15.62
N LEU A 611 -27.06 13.03 -15.03
CA LEU A 611 -26.84 12.67 -13.63
C LEU A 611 -27.44 13.77 -12.74
N VAL A 612 -28.47 13.42 -11.97
CA VAL A 612 -29.20 14.38 -11.12
C VAL A 612 -28.77 14.34 -9.66
N TYR A 613 -28.27 13.19 -9.21
CA TYR A 613 -27.71 13.04 -7.87
C TYR A 613 -26.57 12.03 -7.89
N ASN A 614 -25.51 12.34 -7.15
CA ASN A 614 -24.46 11.38 -6.87
C ASN A 614 -23.82 11.54 -5.49
N SER A 615 -23.47 10.40 -4.91
CA SER A 615 -22.57 10.22 -3.79
C SER A 615 -21.65 9.01 -4.07
N PHE A 616 -20.86 8.57 -3.10
CA PHE A 616 -19.92 7.46 -3.30
C PHE A 616 -20.62 6.12 -3.58
N ASN A 617 -21.77 5.88 -2.96
CA ASN A 617 -22.50 4.60 -3.07
C ASN A 617 -23.79 4.69 -3.89
N ARG A 618 -24.14 5.87 -4.41
CA ARG A 618 -25.44 6.12 -5.04
C ARG A 618 -25.30 7.03 -6.24
N LEU A 619 -25.88 6.61 -7.36
CA LEU A 619 -26.01 7.39 -8.58
C LEU A 619 -27.48 7.44 -8.98
N GLN A 620 -27.97 8.61 -9.39
CA GLN A 620 -29.33 8.79 -9.87
C GLN A 620 -29.30 9.56 -11.18
N PHE A 621 -29.94 9.00 -12.20
CA PHE A 621 -30.02 9.54 -13.54
C PHE A 621 -31.46 9.86 -13.89
N SER A 622 -31.66 11.00 -14.54
CA SER A 622 -32.86 11.28 -15.32
C SER A 622 -32.58 10.89 -16.76
N VAL A 623 -33.37 9.96 -17.29
CA VAL A 623 -33.17 9.40 -18.63
C VAL A 623 -34.43 9.59 -19.45
N TYR A 624 -34.28 10.11 -20.66
CA TYR A 624 -35.34 10.17 -21.64
C TYR A 624 -34.98 9.27 -22.82
N ALA A 625 -35.89 8.40 -23.23
CA ALA A 625 -35.76 7.57 -24.43
C ALA A 625 -37.11 7.53 -25.16
N GLU A 626 -37.14 7.82 -26.46
CA GLU A 626 -38.41 7.78 -27.23
C GLU A 626 -39.00 6.37 -27.32
N GLU A 627 -38.14 5.35 -27.34
CA GLU A 627 -38.50 3.93 -27.41
C GLU A 627 -37.88 3.16 -26.23
N PRO A 628 -38.42 1.99 -25.87
CA PRO A 628 -37.80 1.12 -24.88
C PRO A 628 -36.40 0.74 -25.33
N ALA A 629 -35.44 0.78 -24.42
CA ALA A 629 -34.03 0.60 -24.72
C ALA A 629 -33.29 0.01 -23.51
N PHE A 630 -31.96 -0.10 -23.61
CA PHE A 630 -31.13 -0.42 -22.45
C PHE A 630 -30.36 0.81 -21.98
N PHE A 631 -30.30 1.01 -20.67
CA PHE A 631 -29.36 1.93 -20.04
C PHE A 631 -28.13 1.16 -19.56
N GLY A 632 -26.94 1.65 -19.87
CA GLY A 632 -25.69 1.11 -19.36
C GLY A 632 -25.04 2.00 -18.30
N LEU A 633 -24.39 1.38 -17.31
CA LEU A 633 -23.48 2.02 -16.36
C LEU A 633 -22.08 1.42 -16.51
N SER A 634 -21.07 2.24 -16.74
CA SER A 634 -19.71 1.80 -17.11
C SER A 634 -18.86 1.24 -15.97
N TYR A 635 -19.35 1.31 -14.73
CA TYR A 635 -18.61 0.79 -13.58
C TYR A 635 -18.41 -0.73 -13.65
N PRO A 636 -17.30 -1.26 -13.07
CA PRO A 636 -17.00 -2.67 -13.11
C PRO A 636 -18.07 -3.51 -12.44
N TYR A 637 -18.54 -4.52 -13.15
CA TYR A 637 -19.56 -5.46 -12.69
C TYR A 637 -19.00 -6.37 -11.60
N THR A 638 -19.24 -5.98 -10.36
CA THR A 638 -18.85 -6.72 -9.16
C THR A 638 -19.98 -7.59 -8.61
N GLY A 639 -21.20 -7.42 -9.12
CA GLY A 639 -22.42 -8.05 -8.58
C GLY A 639 -23.02 -7.32 -7.37
N ASN A 640 -22.38 -6.24 -6.89
CA ASN A 640 -22.81 -5.46 -5.73
C ASN A 640 -23.66 -4.23 -6.08
N TRP A 641 -23.89 -3.94 -7.37
CA TRP A 641 -24.75 -2.83 -7.78
C TRP A 641 -26.20 -3.29 -7.94
N GLU A 642 -27.11 -2.64 -7.21
CA GLU A 642 -28.55 -2.78 -7.39
C GLU A 642 -29.11 -1.58 -8.15
N ALA A 643 -30.19 -1.79 -8.92
CA ALA A 643 -30.85 -0.71 -9.64
C ALA A 643 -32.37 -0.69 -9.44
N THR A 644 -32.93 0.52 -9.51
CA THR A 644 -34.37 0.75 -9.64
C THR A 644 -34.68 1.65 -10.83
N VAL A 645 -35.82 1.41 -11.48
CA VAL A 645 -36.37 2.27 -12.53
C VAL A 645 -37.74 2.75 -12.07
N ASN A 646 -37.91 4.07 -11.96
CA ASN A 646 -39.11 4.70 -11.43
C ASN A 646 -39.53 4.14 -10.06
N GLY A 647 -38.54 3.90 -9.19
CA GLY A 647 -38.74 3.34 -7.84
C GLY A 647 -38.94 1.82 -7.78
N ASN A 648 -39.10 1.13 -8.91
CA ASN A 648 -39.26 -0.33 -8.96
C ASN A 648 -37.91 -1.02 -9.12
N LYS A 649 -37.62 -2.02 -8.29
CA LYS A 649 -36.38 -2.83 -8.41
C LYS A 649 -36.38 -3.59 -9.74
N VAL A 650 -35.27 -3.49 -10.47
CA VAL A 650 -35.05 -4.16 -11.76
C VAL A 650 -33.84 -5.08 -11.68
N ASN A 651 -33.76 -6.03 -12.62
CA ASN A 651 -32.59 -6.89 -12.73
C ASN A 651 -31.42 -6.14 -13.39
N VAL A 652 -30.21 -6.32 -12.84
CA VAL A 652 -28.98 -5.70 -13.34
C VAL A 652 -28.12 -6.75 -14.02
N TYR A 653 -27.95 -6.61 -15.32
CA TYR A 653 -27.20 -7.56 -16.15
C TYR A 653 -25.75 -7.14 -16.28
N ARG A 654 -24.83 -8.11 -16.37
CA ARG A 654 -23.47 -7.85 -16.86
C ARG A 654 -23.55 -7.59 -18.36
N ALA A 655 -22.90 -6.52 -18.80
CA ALA A 655 -22.93 -6.11 -20.19
C ALA A 655 -21.55 -5.68 -20.69
N ASN A 656 -21.31 -5.87 -21.99
CA ASN A 656 -20.06 -5.50 -22.66
C ASN A 656 -18.80 -6.01 -21.91
N GLY A 657 -18.90 -7.19 -21.31
CA GLY A 657 -17.84 -7.86 -20.55
C GLY A 657 -17.70 -7.39 -19.10
N ALA A 658 -17.78 -6.09 -18.82
CA ALA A 658 -17.50 -5.55 -17.47
C ALA A 658 -18.45 -4.44 -16.99
N ALA A 659 -19.34 -3.92 -17.84
CA ALA A 659 -20.30 -2.89 -17.47
C ALA A 659 -21.60 -3.49 -16.91
N HIS A 660 -22.51 -2.62 -16.46
CA HIS A 660 -23.87 -2.98 -16.09
C HIS A 660 -24.85 -2.54 -17.17
N ALA A 661 -25.95 -3.26 -17.33
CA ALA A 661 -27.07 -2.80 -18.14
C ALA A 661 -28.43 -3.14 -17.52
N ILE A 662 -29.40 -2.27 -17.73
CA ILE A 662 -30.80 -2.43 -17.31
C ILE A 662 -31.74 -2.05 -18.44
N GLU A 663 -32.90 -2.69 -18.48
CA GLU A 663 -33.98 -2.36 -19.41
C GLU A 663 -34.71 -1.09 -18.92
N ILE A 664 -34.99 -0.16 -19.85
CA ILE A 664 -35.73 1.08 -19.57
C ILE A 664 -36.95 1.20 -20.50
N PRO A 665 -38.11 1.66 -19.98
CA PRO A 665 -39.27 1.91 -20.81
C PRO A 665 -39.09 3.19 -21.65
N ALA A 666 -39.96 3.35 -22.65
CA ALA A 666 -40.10 4.62 -23.37
C ALA A 666 -40.58 5.75 -22.43
N GLY A 667 -40.19 6.98 -22.74
CA GLY A 667 -40.49 8.19 -22.00
C GLY A 667 -39.39 8.58 -21.02
N VAL A 668 -39.76 9.34 -19.99
CA VAL A 668 -38.86 9.75 -18.91
C VAL A 668 -38.81 8.66 -17.85
N SER A 669 -37.60 8.26 -17.48
CA SER A 669 -37.33 7.31 -16.41
C SER A 669 -36.34 7.91 -15.42
N GLU A 670 -36.63 7.72 -14.14
CA GLU A 670 -35.67 7.93 -13.06
C GLU A 670 -34.97 6.60 -12.77
N ILE A 671 -33.65 6.57 -12.97
CA ILE A 671 -32.83 5.39 -12.73
C ILE A 671 -31.96 5.66 -11.51
N GLU A 672 -32.00 4.75 -10.55
CA GLU A 672 -31.13 4.80 -9.37
C GLU A 672 -30.26 3.55 -9.32
N PHE A 673 -28.95 3.73 -9.16
CA PHE A 673 -27.98 2.69 -8.84
C PHE A 673 -27.47 2.87 -7.41
N LYS A 674 -27.48 1.79 -6.62
CA LYS A 674 -26.95 1.74 -5.26
C LYS A 674 -25.92 0.62 -5.15
N TYR A 675 -24.73 0.95 -4.66
CA TYR A 675 -23.72 -0.05 -4.32
C TYR A 675 -24.04 -0.65 -2.95
N TRP A 676 -24.13 -1.97 -2.88
CA TRP A 676 -24.42 -2.73 -1.67
C TRP A 676 -23.50 -3.93 -1.55
N SER A 677 -22.83 -4.07 -0.40
CA SER A 677 -21.98 -5.22 -0.10
C SER A 677 -22.44 -5.91 1.17
N SER A 678 -22.67 -7.22 1.07
CA SER A 678 -22.98 -8.07 2.22
C SER A 678 -21.77 -8.20 3.16
N ALA A 679 -20.54 -8.13 2.62
CA ALA A 679 -19.32 -8.21 3.41
C ALA A 679 -19.20 -7.00 4.36
N TRP A 680 -19.56 -5.81 3.87
CA TRP A 680 -19.64 -4.60 4.69
C TRP A 680 -20.67 -4.72 5.83
N LEU A 681 -21.88 -5.22 5.53
CA LEU A 681 -22.91 -5.44 6.54
C LEU A 681 -22.44 -6.39 7.65
N TRP A 682 -21.92 -7.56 7.29
CA TRP A 682 -21.46 -8.55 8.26
C TRP A 682 -20.24 -8.08 9.04
N GLY A 683 -19.28 -7.43 8.38
CA GLY A 683 -18.12 -6.84 9.03
C GLY A 683 -18.53 -5.84 10.11
N MET A 684 -19.40 -4.90 9.78
CA MET A 684 -19.89 -3.90 10.74
C MET A 684 -20.70 -4.54 11.88
N LEU A 685 -21.61 -5.46 11.55
CA LEU A 685 -22.45 -6.13 12.54
C LEU A 685 -21.60 -6.92 13.56
N VAL A 686 -20.64 -7.71 13.10
CA VAL A 686 -19.74 -8.49 13.97
C VAL A 686 -18.91 -7.56 14.85
N SER A 687 -18.37 -6.47 14.29
CA SER A 687 -17.61 -5.47 15.05
C SER A 687 -18.45 -4.81 16.15
N CYS A 688 -19.68 -4.37 15.84
CA CYS A 688 -20.59 -3.75 16.81
C CYS A 688 -21.01 -4.73 17.92
N ILE A 689 -21.36 -5.96 17.58
CA ILE A 689 -21.71 -7.00 18.57
C ILE A 689 -20.50 -7.29 19.47
N THR A 690 -19.32 -7.44 18.88
CA THR A 690 -18.08 -7.70 19.62
C THR A 690 -17.75 -6.54 20.56
N PHE A 691 -17.87 -5.30 20.09
CA PHE A 691 -17.70 -4.10 20.91
C PHE A 691 -18.68 -4.09 22.10
N ALA A 692 -19.95 -4.39 21.87
CA ALA A 692 -20.97 -4.44 22.92
C ALA A 692 -20.69 -5.55 23.95
N ALA A 693 -20.27 -6.73 23.48
CA ALA A 693 -19.91 -7.86 24.34
C ALA A 693 -18.69 -7.56 25.22
N ILE A 694 -17.62 -7.00 24.63
CA ILE A 694 -16.42 -6.58 25.36
C ILE A 694 -16.77 -5.49 26.37
N GLY A 695 -17.49 -4.45 25.94
CA GLY A 695 -17.86 -3.34 26.81
C GLY A 695 -18.74 -3.79 27.98
N THR A 696 -19.71 -4.68 27.75
CA THR A 696 -20.55 -5.27 28.80
C THR A 696 -19.72 -6.09 29.78
N TYR A 697 -18.80 -6.92 29.28
CA TYR A 697 -17.88 -7.69 30.13
C TYR A 697 -17.04 -6.77 31.01
N ILE A 698 -16.51 -5.67 30.46
CA ILE A 698 -15.76 -4.66 31.22
C ILE A 698 -16.67 -4.02 32.27
N SER A 699 -17.88 -3.61 31.90
CA SER A 699 -18.81 -2.98 32.84
C SER A 699 -19.05 -3.86 34.06
N CYS A 700 -19.27 -5.17 33.85
CA CYS A 700 -19.48 -6.15 34.93
C CYS A 700 -18.26 -6.31 35.87
N HIS A 701 -17.04 -6.09 35.37
CA HIS A 701 -15.80 -6.31 36.13
C HIS A 701 -15.18 -5.02 36.69
N ALA A 702 -15.49 -3.87 36.09
CA ALA A 702 -14.97 -2.56 36.47
C ALA A 702 -15.89 -1.84 37.47
N PHE A 703 -17.20 -2.08 37.42
CA PHE A 703 -18.20 -1.41 38.26
C PHE A 703 -18.96 -2.37 39.17
N GLN A 704 -19.49 -1.87 40.29
CA GLN A 704 -20.27 -2.64 41.27
C GLN A 704 -21.70 -2.10 41.40
N GLY A 705 -22.63 -2.95 41.84
CA GLY A 705 -24.05 -2.60 42.05
C GLY A 705 -24.76 -2.21 40.74
N LYS A 706 -25.75 -1.31 40.79
CA LYS A 706 -26.52 -0.90 39.59
C LYS A 706 -25.69 -0.17 38.52
N LYS A 707 -24.48 0.30 38.85
CA LYS A 707 -23.62 1.06 37.92
C LYS A 707 -23.14 0.24 36.72
N TRP A 708 -22.91 -1.06 36.89
CA TRP A 708 -22.50 -1.91 35.77
C TRP A 708 -23.64 -2.07 34.75
N ILE A 709 -24.89 -2.16 35.21
CA ILE A 709 -26.07 -2.27 34.35
C ILE A 709 -26.22 -0.99 33.52
N ILE A 710 -26.15 0.18 34.17
CA ILE A 710 -26.21 1.48 33.47
C ILE A 710 -25.10 1.58 32.43
N SER A 711 -23.87 1.22 32.80
CA SER A 711 -22.72 1.25 31.88
C SER A 711 -22.90 0.28 30.71
N ALA A 712 -23.39 -0.94 30.94
CA ALA A 712 -23.65 -1.92 29.88
C ALA A 712 -24.75 -1.43 28.92
N VAL A 713 -25.83 -0.85 29.44
CA VAL A 713 -26.90 -0.25 28.62
C VAL A 713 -26.35 0.88 27.76
N ILE A 714 -25.51 1.77 28.32
CA ILE A 714 -24.86 2.84 27.56
C ILE A 714 -23.99 2.27 26.43
N ILE A 715 -23.19 1.23 26.71
CA ILE A 715 -22.37 0.56 25.69
C ILE A 715 -23.22 -0.03 24.57
N ILE A 716 -24.33 -0.70 24.90
CA ILE A 716 -25.24 -1.27 23.90
C ILE A 716 -25.88 -0.16 23.05
N ILE A 717 -26.29 0.96 23.67
CA ILE A 717 -26.82 2.12 22.96
C ILE A 717 -25.77 2.72 22.03
N ILE A 718 -24.52 2.88 22.48
CA ILE A 718 -23.41 3.38 21.65
C ILE A 718 -23.19 2.46 20.45
N SER A 719 -23.11 1.15 20.68
CA SER A 719 -22.90 0.16 19.62
C SER A 719 -24.03 0.17 18.59
N THR A 720 -25.28 0.14 19.07
CA THR A 720 -26.47 0.13 18.21
C THR A 720 -26.61 1.44 17.45
N SER A 721 -26.42 2.58 18.13
CA SER A 721 -26.42 3.90 17.50
C SER A 721 -25.31 4.01 16.45
N GLY A 722 -24.12 3.49 16.72
CA GLY A 722 -23.01 3.47 15.76
C GLY A 722 -23.35 2.67 14.50
N PHE A 723 -23.93 1.48 14.65
CA PHE A 723 -24.42 0.69 13.52
C PHE A 723 -25.49 1.42 12.71
N LEU A 724 -26.47 2.02 13.39
CA LEU A 724 -27.54 2.77 12.73
C LEU A 724 -27.01 4.01 12.01
N GLN A 725 -26.10 4.76 12.61
CA GLN A 725 -25.45 5.92 11.98
C GLN A 725 -24.65 5.52 10.75
N TRP A 726 -23.88 4.43 10.83
CA TRP A 726 -23.19 3.87 9.67
C TRP A 726 -24.17 3.52 8.55
N TYR A 727 -25.24 2.78 8.86
CA TYR A 727 -26.24 2.35 7.88
C TYR A 727 -26.97 3.54 7.24
N HIS A 728 -27.39 4.51 8.04
CA HIS A 728 -27.99 5.75 7.55
C HIS A 728 -27.03 6.58 6.71
N GLY A 729 -25.72 6.54 7.00
CA GLY A 729 -24.68 7.22 6.25
C GLY A 729 -24.39 6.61 4.88
N LEU A 730 -24.91 5.42 4.53
CA LEU A 730 -24.56 4.76 3.27
C LEU A 730 -25.12 5.48 2.04
N PHE A 731 -26.35 5.99 2.10
CA PHE A 731 -27.08 6.51 0.93
C PHE A 731 -27.63 7.94 1.10
N ASN A 732 -27.47 8.55 2.27
CA ASN A 732 -28.01 9.88 2.60
C ASN A 732 -26.94 10.99 2.53
N GLY A 733 -25.86 10.78 1.80
CA GLY A 733 -24.82 11.79 1.61
C GLY A 733 -25.32 13.02 0.85
N ASN A 734 -24.55 14.10 0.91
CA ASN A 734 -24.81 15.29 0.11
C ASN A 734 -24.64 14.97 -1.38
N ASN A 735 -25.47 15.58 -2.22
CA ASN A 735 -25.28 15.53 -3.66
C ASN A 735 -23.98 16.25 -4.01
N LEU A 736 -23.05 15.54 -4.66
CA LEU A 736 -21.79 16.12 -5.11
C LEU A 736 -21.95 17.00 -6.36
N GLN A 737 -23.14 16.98 -6.99
CA GLN A 737 -23.48 17.81 -8.14
C GLN A 737 -22.52 17.61 -9.31
N THR A 738 -22.07 16.37 -9.51
CA THR A 738 -21.21 16.04 -10.64
C THR A 738 -21.95 16.25 -11.94
N LYS A 739 -21.38 17.07 -12.81
CA LYS A 739 -21.94 17.34 -14.14
C LYS A 739 -21.69 16.14 -15.04
N TYR A 740 -22.77 15.51 -15.47
CA TYR A 740 -22.72 14.48 -16.47
C TYR A 740 -23.98 14.51 -17.32
N GLU A 741 -23.79 14.63 -18.63
CA GLU A 741 -24.84 14.59 -19.63
C GLU A 741 -24.37 13.71 -20.79
N TRP A 742 -25.29 12.93 -21.33
CA TRP A 742 -25.06 12.17 -22.55
C TRP A 742 -26.30 12.28 -23.43
N ASN A 743 -26.09 12.51 -24.72
CA ASN A 743 -27.17 12.63 -25.70
C ASN A 743 -27.00 11.57 -26.77
N TYR A 744 -28.11 10.91 -27.12
CA TYR A 744 -28.13 9.93 -28.18
C TYR A 744 -27.81 10.59 -29.51
N THR A 745 -26.95 9.93 -30.28
CA THR A 745 -26.64 10.29 -31.66
C THR A 745 -26.98 9.10 -32.55
N THR A 746 -27.77 9.34 -33.59
CA THR A 746 -28.15 8.29 -34.54
C THR A 746 -26.90 7.67 -35.19
N PRO A 747 -26.77 6.33 -35.24
CA PRO A 747 -25.65 5.67 -35.89
C PRO A 747 -25.43 6.16 -37.31
N VAL A 748 -24.18 6.51 -37.64
CA VAL A 748 -23.78 6.92 -38.98
C VAL A 748 -23.83 5.73 -39.95
N LYS A 749 -24.17 5.99 -41.22
CA LYS A 749 -24.27 4.94 -42.26
C LYS A 749 -22.96 4.19 -42.52
N ALA A 750 -21.82 4.88 -42.35
CA ALA A 750 -20.48 4.30 -42.47
C ALA A 750 -19.82 4.38 -41.08
N PRO A 751 -19.84 3.29 -40.28
CA PRO A 751 -19.31 3.32 -38.93
C PRO A 751 -17.77 3.36 -38.91
N ASN A 752 -17.21 3.90 -37.84
CA ASN A 752 -15.79 3.76 -37.52
C ASN A 752 -15.50 2.26 -37.25
N ILE A 753 -14.77 1.60 -38.13
CA ILE A 753 -14.44 0.17 -38.02
C ILE A 753 -13.27 -0.11 -37.05
N ALA A 754 -12.57 0.94 -36.60
CA ALA A 754 -11.55 0.82 -35.55
C ALA A 754 -12.14 0.75 -34.14
N TYR A 755 -13.39 1.20 -33.97
CA TYR A 755 -14.01 1.32 -32.66
C TYR A 755 -13.97 0.00 -31.86
N GLY A 756 -13.35 0.06 -30.69
CA GLY A 756 -13.21 -1.06 -29.77
C GLY A 756 -12.31 -2.21 -30.25
N LYS A 757 -11.53 -2.01 -31.31
CA LYS A 757 -10.61 -3.01 -31.84
C LYS A 757 -9.35 -3.14 -31.00
N LYS A 758 -8.75 -4.34 -31.04
CA LYS A 758 -7.52 -4.64 -30.31
C LYS A 758 -6.37 -3.82 -30.88
N SER A 759 -5.59 -3.24 -29.98
CA SER A 759 -4.38 -2.53 -30.34
C SER A 759 -3.23 -2.85 -29.40
N ARG A 760 -2.00 -2.49 -29.81
CA ARG A 760 -0.77 -2.66 -29.03
C ARG A 760 0.27 -1.64 -29.47
N THR A 761 1.25 -1.38 -28.62
CA THR A 761 2.50 -0.72 -29.02
C THR A 761 3.49 -1.74 -29.61
N ALA A 762 4.46 -1.26 -30.40
CA ALA A 762 5.44 -2.13 -31.06
C ALA A 762 6.45 -2.70 -30.04
N SER A 763 6.87 -3.95 -30.26
CA SER A 763 7.55 -4.82 -29.27
C SER A 763 8.91 -4.35 -28.73
N ASP A 764 9.56 -3.36 -29.34
CA ASP A 764 10.80 -2.78 -28.80
C ASP A 764 10.55 -1.85 -27.59
N ASP A 765 9.28 -1.50 -27.32
CA ASP A 765 8.83 -0.64 -26.21
C ASP A 765 8.73 -1.36 -24.85
N ILE A 766 8.91 -2.69 -24.79
CA ILE A 766 8.68 -3.45 -23.55
C ILE A 766 9.90 -3.38 -22.64
N ARG A 767 9.93 -2.38 -21.76
CA ARG A 767 10.73 -2.46 -20.53
C ARG A 767 10.26 -3.68 -19.73
N THR A 768 11.20 -4.37 -19.09
CA THR A 768 10.93 -5.56 -18.27
C THR A 768 10.07 -5.27 -17.03
N HIS A 769 9.84 -3.99 -16.70
CA HIS A 769 9.09 -3.59 -15.53
C HIS A 769 7.57 -3.83 -15.72
N TRP A 770 6.93 -4.40 -14.71
CA TRP A 770 5.54 -4.85 -14.79
C TRP A 770 4.55 -3.68 -14.97
N ALA A 771 4.82 -2.52 -14.37
CA ALA A 771 3.96 -1.33 -14.48
C ALA A 771 3.86 -0.79 -15.91
N ASP A 772 4.94 -0.90 -16.69
CA ASP A 772 4.96 -0.47 -18.09
C ASP A 772 4.08 -1.39 -18.95
N ARG A 773 4.14 -2.71 -18.73
CA ARG A 773 3.30 -3.68 -19.47
C ARG A 773 1.81 -3.49 -19.26
N GLU A 774 1.39 -3.11 -18.05
CA GLU A 774 -0.02 -2.88 -17.75
C GLU A 774 -0.54 -1.58 -18.34
N ARG A 775 0.28 -0.53 -18.35
CA ARG A 775 -0.05 0.74 -18.99
C ARG A 775 -0.41 0.54 -20.46
N GLU A 776 0.31 -0.34 -21.16
CA GLU A 776 0.06 -0.64 -22.58
C GLU A 776 -1.33 -1.24 -22.84
N LEU A 777 -1.99 -1.83 -21.83
CA LEU A 777 -3.37 -2.31 -21.95
C LEU A 777 -4.37 -1.17 -22.18
N TYR A 778 -4.00 0.08 -21.89
CA TYR A 778 -4.81 1.26 -22.13
C TYR A 778 -4.61 1.87 -23.53
N SER A 779 -3.76 1.29 -24.38
CA SER A 779 -3.57 1.75 -25.77
C SER A 779 -4.85 1.73 -26.60
N ASN A 780 -5.85 0.92 -26.21
CA ASN A 780 -7.17 0.89 -26.82
C ASN A 780 -7.98 2.20 -26.62
N ARG A 781 -7.53 3.13 -25.77
CA ARG A 781 -8.12 4.48 -25.70
C ARG A 781 -7.95 5.29 -26.98
N PHE A 782 -7.09 4.87 -27.91
CA PHE A 782 -7.04 5.49 -29.25
C PHE A 782 -8.24 5.11 -30.12
N VAL A 783 -9.06 4.15 -29.71
CA VAL A 783 -10.17 3.66 -30.53
C VAL A 783 -11.41 3.41 -29.67
N ASP A 784 -11.56 4.13 -28.56
CA ASP A 784 -12.65 3.93 -27.60
C ASP A 784 -13.88 4.80 -27.89
N GLY A 785 -13.78 5.67 -28.89
CA GLY A 785 -14.84 6.57 -29.35
C GLY A 785 -14.88 7.92 -28.62
N ASP A 786 -13.97 8.21 -27.69
CA ASP A 786 -13.86 9.53 -27.07
C ASP A 786 -12.78 10.37 -27.74
N SER A 787 -13.21 11.24 -28.66
CA SER A 787 -12.31 12.19 -29.30
C SER A 787 -11.98 13.42 -28.45
N SER A 788 -12.54 13.57 -27.23
CA SER A 788 -12.38 14.76 -26.40
C SER A 788 -10.89 15.12 -26.19
N PRO A 789 -10.52 16.41 -26.12
CA PRO A 789 -9.11 16.77 -25.95
C PRO A 789 -8.50 16.13 -24.69
N CYS A 790 -7.38 15.43 -24.87
CA CYS A 790 -6.64 14.71 -23.83
C CYS A 790 -7.34 13.49 -23.21
N SER A 791 -8.32 12.88 -23.89
CA SER A 791 -9.00 11.65 -23.45
C SER A 791 -8.15 10.38 -23.60
N GLY A 792 -7.32 10.35 -24.63
CA GLY A 792 -6.67 9.14 -25.12
C GLY A 792 -5.48 8.64 -24.30
N PHE A 793 -4.64 7.84 -24.94
CA PHE A 793 -3.45 7.23 -24.35
C PHE A 793 -2.16 8.00 -24.71
N THR A 794 -1.05 7.72 -24.06
CA THR A 794 0.26 8.24 -24.48
C THR A 794 1.29 7.14 -24.28
N THR A 795 2.23 6.98 -25.20
CA THR A 795 3.32 6.01 -25.07
C THR A 795 4.45 6.53 -24.16
N LEU A 796 5.43 5.67 -23.86
CA LEU A 796 6.70 6.12 -23.29
C LEU A 796 7.51 6.92 -24.33
N ILE A 797 8.53 7.64 -23.85
CA ILE A 797 9.51 8.30 -24.72
C ILE A 797 10.38 7.21 -25.34
N HIS A 798 10.38 7.13 -26.67
CA HIS A 798 11.19 6.14 -27.39
C HIS A 798 11.66 6.70 -28.74
N ASN A 799 12.62 6.00 -29.36
CA ASN A 799 13.01 6.28 -30.74
C ASN A 799 12.00 5.61 -31.68
N ASN A 800 11.28 6.42 -32.44
CA ASN A 800 10.22 6.02 -33.35
C ASN A 800 9.09 5.22 -32.68
N PRO A 801 8.40 5.77 -31.66
CA PRO A 801 7.33 5.04 -30.99
C PRO A 801 6.21 4.69 -31.98
N ALA A 802 5.64 3.50 -31.85
CA ALA A 802 4.67 2.97 -32.80
C ALA A 802 3.48 2.29 -32.12
N TRP A 803 2.30 2.48 -32.72
CA TRP A 803 1.05 1.86 -32.32
C TRP A 803 0.49 1.03 -33.47
N ILE A 804 -0.04 -0.15 -33.15
CA ILE A 804 -0.56 -1.13 -34.10
C ILE A 804 -2.01 -1.46 -33.73
N LEU A 805 -2.91 -1.30 -34.69
CA LEU A 805 -4.32 -1.66 -34.63
C LEU A 805 -4.57 -2.97 -35.40
N ASP A 806 -5.35 -3.89 -34.84
CA ASP A 806 -5.86 -5.10 -35.50
C ASP A 806 -7.36 -4.99 -35.78
N LEU A 807 -7.75 -4.83 -37.04
CA LEU A 807 -9.15 -4.79 -37.48
C LEU A 807 -9.86 -6.15 -37.39
N SER A 808 -9.17 -7.19 -36.92
CA SER A 808 -9.62 -8.58 -36.71
C SER A 808 -9.81 -9.39 -38.00
N LYS A 809 -10.17 -8.73 -39.10
CA LYS A 809 -10.25 -9.30 -40.45
C LYS A 809 -9.68 -8.32 -41.47
N ILE A 810 -9.43 -8.80 -42.67
CA ILE A 810 -9.01 -7.95 -43.79
C ILE A 810 -10.20 -7.08 -44.20
N MET A 811 -9.99 -5.76 -44.25
CA MET A 811 -11.00 -4.73 -44.55
C MET A 811 -10.50 -3.83 -45.69
N GLU A 812 -11.43 -3.20 -46.41
CA GLU A 812 -11.12 -2.13 -47.38
C GLU A 812 -11.24 -0.76 -46.71
N ILE A 813 -10.13 -0.08 -46.49
CA ILE A 813 -10.10 1.22 -45.83
C ILE A 813 -9.95 2.37 -46.83
N LYS A 814 -10.74 3.43 -46.65
CA LYS A 814 -10.74 4.62 -47.51
C LYS A 814 -10.27 5.87 -46.79
N THR A 815 -10.50 5.97 -45.49
CA THR A 815 -10.16 7.16 -44.71
C THR A 815 -9.66 6.78 -43.33
N ILE A 816 -8.62 7.46 -42.87
CA ILE A 816 -8.15 7.45 -41.48
C ILE A 816 -8.22 8.89 -40.96
N VAL A 817 -8.71 9.06 -39.74
CA VAL A 817 -8.78 10.36 -39.06
C VAL A 817 -8.01 10.27 -37.75
N LEU A 818 -7.06 11.18 -37.54
CA LEU A 818 -6.23 11.25 -36.34
C LEU A 818 -6.63 12.48 -35.51
N TYR A 819 -7.10 12.26 -34.30
CA TYR A 819 -7.41 13.35 -33.36
C TYR A 819 -6.20 13.61 -32.47
N GLU A 820 -5.58 14.78 -32.66
CA GLU A 820 -4.36 15.20 -31.95
C GLU A 820 -4.58 16.57 -31.26
N ARG A 821 -5.60 16.67 -30.41
CA ARG A 821 -6.05 17.93 -29.80
C ARG A 821 -5.43 18.20 -28.44
N CYS A 822 -4.75 17.23 -27.84
CA CYS A 822 -4.13 17.39 -26.53
C CYS A 822 -2.86 18.26 -26.55
N LYS A 823 -2.90 19.41 -25.88
CA LYS A 823 -1.73 20.29 -25.74
C LYS A 823 -0.73 19.73 -24.74
N ILE A 824 0.56 19.80 -25.04
CA ILE A 824 1.66 19.31 -24.18
C ILE A 824 1.59 19.82 -22.72
N LYS A 825 1.18 21.08 -22.51
CA LYS A 825 1.00 21.63 -21.15
C LYS A 825 -0.15 20.95 -20.39
N ALA A 826 -1.22 20.55 -21.08
CA ALA A 826 -2.32 19.78 -20.50
C ALA A 826 -1.96 18.31 -20.23
N LEU A 827 -0.99 17.72 -20.94
CA LEU A 827 -0.38 16.44 -20.53
C LEU A 827 0.43 16.56 -19.23
N ILE A 828 0.93 17.75 -18.88
CA ILE A 828 1.79 17.96 -17.71
C ILE A 828 0.96 18.43 -16.50
N GLU A 829 -0.07 19.24 -16.73
CA GLU A 829 -0.92 19.85 -15.71
C GLU A 829 -2.33 19.23 -15.63
N GLY A 830 -2.64 18.26 -16.49
CA GLY A 830 -4.00 17.74 -16.67
C GLY A 830 -4.46 16.73 -15.61
N PRO A 831 -5.78 16.59 -15.45
CA PRO A 831 -6.38 15.72 -14.45
C PRO A 831 -6.18 14.22 -14.76
N THR A 832 -5.91 13.82 -16.01
CA THR A 832 -5.67 12.45 -16.50
C THR A 832 -4.31 11.84 -16.15
N ASN A 833 -3.56 12.44 -15.23
CA ASN A 833 -2.12 12.21 -15.16
C ASN A 833 -1.67 10.92 -14.46
N MET A 834 -1.48 9.88 -15.28
CA MET A 834 -0.37 8.92 -15.08
C MET A 834 1.01 9.62 -15.11
N LEU A 835 1.14 10.82 -15.69
CA LEU A 835 2.43 11.53 -15.82
C LEU A 835 2.92 12.18 -14.51
N HIS A 836 2.05 12.50 -13.55
CA HIS A 836 2.53 13.02 -12.25
C HIS A 836 3.29 11.95 -11.46
N PHE A 837 3.04 10.66 -11.73
CA PHE A 837 3.78 9.54 -11.15
C PHE A 837 5.27 9.52 -11.56
N TYR A 838 5.60 10.13 -12.71
CA TYR A 838 6.94 10.20 -13.29
C TYR A 838 7.51 11.62 -13.34
N SER A 839 6.88 12.59 -12.65
CA SER A 839 7.34 13.99 -12.60
C SER A 839 8.78 14.16 -12.09
N ARG A 840 9.34 13.17 -11.38
CA ARG A 840 10.77 13.14 -11.04
C ARG A 840 11.69 13.13 -12.26
N GLU A 841 11.25 12.65 -13.42
CA GLU A 841 11.99 12.82 -14.68
C GLU A 841 11.69 14.16 -15.35
N ILE A 842 10.46 14.68 -15.24
CA ILE A 842 10.04 15.94 -15.90
C ILE A 842 10.72 17.16 -15.29
N ASP A 843 10.85 17.24 -13.96
CA ASP A 843 11.61 18.32 -13.29
C ASP A 843 13.12 18.25 -13.57
N LYS A 844 13.61 17.13 -14.13
CA LYS A 844 15.01 16.92 -14.55
C LYS A 844 15.22 17.02 -16.06
N LEU A 845 14.16 17.12 -16.84
CA LEU A 845 14.23 17.27 -18.30
C LEU A 845 14.33 18.77 -18.62
N GLU A 846 15.49 19.21 -19.07
CA GLU A 846 15.70 20.59 -19.56
C GLU A 846 14.83 20.90 -20.80
N GLU A 847 14.36 19.87 -21.53
CA GLU A 847 13.44 19.98 -22.66
C GLU A 847 12.31 18.94 -22.61
N ILE A 848 11.08 19.38 -22.88
CA ILE A 848 9.90 18.50 -22.97
C ILE A 848 9.99 17.71 -24.28
N PRO A 849 9.95 16.36 -24.25
CA PRO A 849 10.02 15.55 -25.46
C PRO A 849 8.84 15.83 -26.40
N PRO A 850 9.06 15.86 -27.73
CA PRO A 850 8.00 16.13 -28.69
C PRO A 850 6.95 15.00 -28.67
N VAL A 851 5.68 15.37 -28.84
CA VAL A 851 4.56 14.44 -29.02
C VAL A 851 4.21 14.39 -30.50
N ASN A 852 4.01 13.17 -31.02
CA ASN A 852 3.71 12.88 -32.42
C ASN A 852 4.68 13.55 -33.40
N ALA A 853 5.98 13.43 -33.10
CA ALA A 853 7.02 14.02 -33.93
C ALA A 853 6.89 13.59 -35.40
N ARG A 854 6.99 14.58 -36.28
CA ARG A 854 6.73 14.45 -37.71
C ARG A 854 8.00 14.08 -38.49
N PRO A 855 7.90 13.26 -39.55
CA PRO A 855 6.65 12.74 -40.11
C PRO A 855 6.05 11.58 -39.30
N LEU A 856 4.71 11.52 -39.22
CA LEU A 856 4.05 10.26 -38.86
C LEU A 856 4.04 9.36 -40.08
N SER A 857 4.50 8.12 -39.93
CA SER A 857 4.40 7.11 -40.97
C SER A 857 3.25 6.14 -40.68
N ILE A 858 2.45 5.87 -41.71
CA ILE A 858 1.34 4.92 -41.64
C ILE A 858 1.68 3.74 -42.55
N ALA A 859 1.62 2.53 -42.00
CA ALA A 859 1.90 1.30 -42.70
C ALA A 859 0.78 0.27 -42.53
N PHE A 860 0.59 -0.56 -43.55
CA PHE A 860 -0.43 -1.59 -43.61
C PHE A 860 0.19 -2.98 -43.67
N SER A 861 -0.54 -3.97 -43.16
CA SER A 861 -0.13 -5.37 -43.17
C SER A 861 -1.36 -6.28 -43.09
N ASN A 862 -1.29 -7.45 -43.74
CA ASN A 862 -2.33 -8.47 -43.66
C ASN A 862 -2.01 -9.57 -42.63
N ASP A 863 -0.72 -9.78 -42.35
CA ASP A 863 -0.19 -10.83 -41.47
C ASP A 863 0.31 -10.27 -40.10
N GLY A 864 0.61 -8.97 -40.04
CA GLY A 864 1.18 -8.30 -38.87
C GLY A 864 2.71 -8.23 -38.87
N ASP A 865 3.36 -8.89 -39.82
CA ASP A 865 4.82 -9.05 -39.92
C ASP A 865 5.39 -8.30 -41.13
N SER A 866 4.70 -8.36 -42.26
CA SER A 866 5.08 -7.74 -43.53
C SER A 866 4.38 -6.39 -43.68
N TRP A 867 5.13 -5.29 -43.57
CA TRP A 867 4.59 -3.93 -43.56
C TRP A 867 4.86 -3.17 -44.86
N ARG A 868 3.80 -2.63 -45.48
CA ARG A 868 3.89 -1.70 -46.63
C ARG A 868 3.60 -0.27 -46.18
N ALA A 869 4.43 0.69 -46.55
CA ALA A 869 4.14 2.10 -46.31
C ALA A 869 2.91 2.53 -47.11
N ALA A 870 2.01 3.30 -46.48
CA ALA A 870 0.74 3.71 -47.05
C ALA A 870 0.57 5.23 -47.13
N ALA A 871 0.98 5.96 -46.09
CA ALA A 871 0.92 7.42 -46.07
C ALA A 871 1.97 8.01 -45.12
N PHE A 872 2.28 9.29 -45.31
CA PHE A 872 3.11 10.08 -44.40
C PHE A 872 2.38 11.39 -44.06
N VAL A 873 2.31 11.73 -42.78
CA VAL A 873 1.83 13.04 -42.31
C VAL A 873 3.04 13.88 -42.00
N THR A 874 3.35 14.84 -42.87
CA THR A 874 4.49 15.75 -42.73
C THR A 874 4.09 17.12 -42.20
N LEU A 875 2.80 17.45 -42.26
CA LEU A 875 2.30 18.75 -41.80
C LEU A 875 2.52 18.92 -40.29
N PRO A 876 2.85 20.14 -39.85
CA PRO A 876 2.95 20.45 -38.43
C PRO A 876 1.58 20.24 -37.75
N LEU A 877 1.63 19.91 -36.47
CA LEU A 877 0.45 19.61 -35.65
C LEU A 877 -0.47 20.84 -35.48
N ASP A 878 -1.76 20.70 -35.84
CA ASP A 878 -2.83 21.66 -35.55
C ASP A 878 -3.81 21.09 -34.52
N TYR A 879 -3.77 21.60 -33.29
CA TYR A 879 -4.61 21.14 -32.19
C TYR A 879 -6.12 21.40 -32.38
N ASN A 880 -6.52 22.21 -33.36
CA ASN A 880 -7.93 22.57 -33.55
C ASN A 880 -8.64 21.69 -34.58
N ARG A 881 -7.90 20.91 -35.37
CA ARG A 881 -8.46 20.12 -36.48
C ARG A 881 -7.83 18.73 -36.51
N PRO A 882 -8.63 17.66 -36.63
CA PRO A 882 -8.08 16.33 -36.80
C PRO A 882 -7.42 16.22 -38.18
N GLU A 883 -6.34 15.45 -38.25
CA GLU A 883 -5.66 15.13 -39.51
C GLU A 883 -6.47 14.06 -40.25
N ARG A 884 -6.83 14.33 -41.50
CA ARG A 884 -7.67 13.44 -42.30
C ARG A 884 -6.92 12.93 -43.52
N ILE A 885 -6.76 11.61 -43.57
CA ILE A 885 -6.00 10.92 -44.62
C ILE A 885 -7.01 10.16 -45.48
N VAL A 886 -7.14 10.58 -46.73
CA VAL A 886 -8.04 9.95 -47.71
C VAL A 886 -7.19 9.29 -48.78
N PHE A 887 -7.40 7.99 -49.00
CA PHE A 887 -6.68 7.24 -50.03
C PHE A 887 -7.40 7.36 -51.38
N ASP A 888 -6.64 7.58 -52.46
CA ASP A 888 -7.18 7.69 -53.83
C ASP A 888 -7.95 6.44 -54.27
N SER A 889 -7.51 5.28 -53.78
CA SER A 889 -8.21 3.99 -53.92
C SER A 889 -8.31 3.30 -52.55
N PRO A 890 -9.42 2.58 -52.27
CA PRO A 890 -9.54 1.77 -51.06
C PRO A 890 -8.33 0.84 -50.90
N GLN A 891 -7.78 0.81 -49.69
CA GLN A 891 -6.61 0.00 -49.36
C GLN A 891 -7.06 -1.24 -48.59
N THR A 892 -6.64 -2.41 -49.03
CA THR A 892 -6.94 -3.66 -48.31
C THR A 892 -5.90 -3.89 -47.22
N THR A 893 -6.35 -4.02 -45.96
CA THR A 893 -5.46 -4.31 -44.82
C THR A 893 -6.22 -4.94 -43.65
N ARG A 894 -5.52 -5.70 -42.80
CA ARG A 894 -6.00 -6.09 -41.47
C ARG A 894 -5.38 -5.24 -40.37
N TYR A 895 -4.09 -4.95 -40.49
CA TYR A 895 -3.32 -4.22 -39.49
C TYR A 895 -2.96 -2.83 -39.97
N ILE A 896 -3.02 -1.86 -39.06
CA ILE A 896 -2.60 -0.47 -39.30
C ILE A 896 -1.53 -0.14 -38.26
N ARG A 897 -0.36 0.33 -38.71
CA ARG A 897 0.71 0.82 -37.84
C ARG A 897 0.90 2.31 -38.05
N ILE A 898 0.90 3.07 -36.97
CA ILE A 898 1.22 4.50 -36.95
C ILE A 898 2.49 4.68 -36.13
N THR A 899 3.50 5.32 -36.72
CA THR A 899 4.81 5.51 -36.09
C THR A 899 5.21 6.98 -36.15
N ALA A 900 5.55 7.58 -35.01
CA ALA A 900 6.15 8.91 -34.96
C ALA A 900 7.65 8.84 -35.23
N SER A 901 8.26 9.92 -35.72
CA SER A 901 9.68 9.94 -36.06
C SER A 901 10.58 10.37 -34.89
N GLY A 902 11.81 9.86 -34.85
CA GLY A 902 12.82 10.29 -33.89
C GLY A 902 12.46 9.99 -32.43
N ARG A 903 13.19 10.60 -31.50
CA ARG A 903 12.96 10.42 -30.06
C ARG A 903 11.74 11.22 -29.61
N SER A 904 10.59 10.58 -29.49
CA SER A 904 9.30 11.24 -29.22
C SER A 904 8.35 10.36 -28.42
N LYS A 905 7.15 10.87 -28.14
CA LYS A 905 5.99 10.10 -27.65
C LYS A 905 4.91 10.04 -28.74
N LEU A 906 4.09 9.00 -28.73
CA LEU A 906 2.88 8.90 -29.55
C LEU A 906 1.64 9.08 -28.67
N MET A 907 0.70 9.92 -29.10
CA MET A 907 -0.56 10.22 -28.41
C MET A 907 -1.63 10.61 -29.42
N PHE A 908 -2.77 9.93 -29.38
CA PHE A 908 -3.99 10.37 -30.05
C PHE A 908 -5.11 10.45 -29.02
N ASP A 909 -6.02 11.41 -29.19
CA ASP A 909 -7.28 11.40 -28.44
C ASP A 909 -8.17 10.26 -28.97
N GLU A 910 -8.24 10.11 -30.29
CA GLU A 910 -8.95 9.04 -31.00
C GLU A 910 -8.34 8.85 -32.40
N VAL A 911 -8.44 7.65 -32.93
CA VAL A 911 -8.06 7.23 -34.29
C VAL A 911 -9.26 6.53 -34.91
N GLU A 912 -9.86 7.16 -35.91
CA GLU A 912 -11.01 6.59 -36.61
C GLU A 912 -10.59 6.03 -37.96
N VAL A 913 -11.17 4.89 -38.33
CA VAL A 913 -10.94 4.23 -39.61
C VAL A 913 -12.30 4.00 -40.28
N TYR A 914 -12.42 4.43 -41.53
CA TYR A 914 -13.64 4.32 -42.31
C TYR A 914 -13.40 3.50 -43.57
N GLY A 915 -14.26 2.50 -43.80
CA GLY A 915 -14.09 1.48 -44.81
C GLY A 915 -15.26 0.49 -44.89
N HIS A 916 -15.10 -0.57 -45.68
CA HIS A 916 -16.07 -1.65 -45.87
C HIS A 916 -15.45 -3.03 -45.62
#